data_AF-A0A971L3T9-F1
#
_entry.id   AF-A0A971L3T9-F1
#
_cell.length_a   1.000
_cell.length_b   1.000
_cell.length_c   1.000
_cell.angle_alpha   90.00
_cell.angle_beta   90.00
_cell.angle_gamma   90.00
#
_symmetry.space_group_name_H-M   'P 1'
#
loop_
_entity.id
_entity.type
_entity.pdbx_description
1 polymer ?
#
loop_
_entity_poly.entity_id
_entity_poly.type
_entity_poly.pdbx_seq_one_letter_code
_entity_poly.pdbx_strand_id
1 'polypeptide(L)'
;MLDKDLTLAIAQRLASEYQFKQQGDYLRGLCPSCGKAEAFTKVDQPYVIFCGRLNNCGASHTARSLFADLFANWSERFPASASDALATARAYLKYDRQFNLTLLGNVWQQGALPLKNGSFAATVKFPLWGNHYWQRVLDTDLIPLLDVPEGQAKKARFSAGVKYSGKCWVPPNMQLQKGDSVYIVEGIFDAIALWMYDIKSIAAFSCNNLPTEFIEQHQALDIEWVLAYDADAAGTRAALKFKQQLIELEQKVSIALTPSKDLDWDDCHRLGKLNDSSFWEACHYRGKLLQAESASGYAKVMYEHKSFSRCVFEYAKATWSISVDSNEYEKELQENTTPSTAFHKASKIRKISNCTQEFLYIERDELADDQNYVLKLRYENGHPDQIILLPGSCIDSPSSLNKALLQRGSGALFTGNTQDLNTLQNRWFKTIRTIQSLPFIGYDRLSKTYVYQTFAVRDGRVIERNNDGYFELGKLGLKTNLKSPHINYASGFNPAWVSDLWAAFGAKGLITLGFWTATLFAQQIRSQHKSLPFFEVTGEPGAGKSTLIEILWAACGRDYEGFDPAKARPAAIRRTFNQVANLPVVLIESDYTEEKKHLAQFTFDSIKPLYDGRGTGAIGIANRGNDTEEAMFQGAIVIAQNTEVQGEQATLERILALRFNRAKRETIPAAQRLINASKEDNFASFLPQVIKQEKAWLECFEKGMKAYEETLWNAPLTGHNSQAIKNNRLVLNHLQLMAAVATLPMIFGKQYISDAMLQTCETEVLTMLAERHKRIAGDNPIIEEFWETYHYINDQENQLNHSNSPDTDIAINIPHFMDLCRT
;
A
#
# COMPACT_ATOMS: atom_id res chain seq x y z
N MET A 1 25.46 22.48 -26.94
CA MET A 1 25.66 21.02 -26.84
C MET A 1 24.71 20.37 -25.83
N LEU A 2 24.47 20.98 -24.66
CA LEU A 2 23.62 20.45 -23.58
C LEU A 2 22.10 20.31 -23.90
N ASP A 3 21.56 21.09 -24.84
CA ASP A 3 20.14 21.04 -25.25
C ASP A 3 19.74 19.70 -25.90
N LYS A 4 20.72 19.00 -26.46
CA LYS A 4 20.49 17.74 -27.18
C LYS A 4 20.35 16.55 -26.24
N ASP A 5 20.93 16.59 -25.04
CA ASP A 5 21.01 15.40 -24.18
C ASP A 5 19.66 15.02 -23.56
N LEU A 6 18.87 15.98 -23.07
CA LEU A 6 17.55 15.68 -22.48
C LEU A 6 16.54 15.27 -23.56
N THR A 7 16.45 16.02 -24.65
CA THR A 7 15.60 15.72 -25.80
C THR A 7 15.91 14.34 -26.38
N LEU A 8 17.21 14.01 -26.52
CA LEU A 8 17.65 12.69 -26.97
C LEU A 8 17.29 11.59 -25.96
N ALA A 9 17.49 11.82 -24.66
CA ALA A 9 17.12 10.87 -23.62
C ALA A 9 15.60 10.57 -23.61
N ILE A 10 14.77 11.61 -23.76
CA ILE A 10 13.32 11.46 -23.89
C ILE A 10 12.98 10.64 -25.14
N ALA A 11 13.57 10.99 -26.30
CA ALA A 11 13.32 10.27 -27.55
C ALA A 11 13.74 8.79 -27.46
N GLN A 12 14.87 8.49 -26.82
CA GLN A 12 15.36 7.14 -26.59
C GLN A 12 14.41 6.34 -25.68
N ARG A 13 13.95 6.93 -24.57
CA ARG A 13 12.96 6.30 -23.66
C ARG A 13 11.63 6.05 -24.35
N LEU A 14 11.14 7.02 -25.14
CA LEU A 14 9.94 6.85 -25.96
C LEU A 14 10.10 5.71 -26.98
N ALA A 15 11.27 5.57 -27.59
CA ALA A 15 11.58 4.48 -28.52
C ALA A 15 11.61 3.12 -27.81
N SER A 16 12.26 3.01 -26.65
CA SER A 16 12.40 1.73 -25.93
C SER A 16 11.11 1.27 -25.25
N GLU A 17 10.37 2.18 -24.61
CA GLU A 17 9.21 1.82 -23.78
C GLU A 17 7.89 1.88 -24.54
N TYR A 18 7.79 2.77 -25.54
CA TYR A 18 6.54 3.03 -26.28
C TYR A 18 6.70 2.86 -27.79
N GLN A 19 7.82 2.30 -28.26
CA GLN A 19 8.07 1.98 -29.67
C GLN A 19 7.98 3.19 -30.61
N PHE A 20 8.32 4.39 -30.12
CA PHE A 20 8.35 5.57 -30.96
C PHE A 20 9.45 5.48 -32.03
N LYS A 21 9.12 5.91 -33.24
CA LYS A 21 10.04 6.04 -34.38
C LYS A 21 9.92 7.44 -34.97
N GLN A 22 11.04 7.96 -35.44
CA GLN A 22 11.03 9.23 -36.16
C GLN A 22 10.35 9.08 -37.52
N GLN A 23 9.42 9.99 -37.81
CA GLN A 23 8.70 10.13 -39.06
C GLN A 23 8.62 11.62 -39.40
N GLY A 24 9.56 12.10 -40.22
CA GLY A 24 9.75 13.52 -40.48
C GLY A 24 10.10 14.29 -39.21
N ASP A 25 9.37 15.38 -38.96
CA ASP A 25 9.56 16.25 -37.80
C ASP A 25 8.92 15.72 -36.51
N TYR A 26 8.30 14.54 -36.56
CA TYR A 26 7.59 13.94 -35.43
C TYR A 26 8.19 12.58 -35.03
N LEU A 27 8.16 12.27 -33.73
CA LEU A 27 8.28 10.92 -33.22
C LEU A 27 6.87 10.34 -33.08
N ARG A 28 6.63 9.11 -33.57
CA ARG A 28 5.33 8.44 -33.49
C ARG A 28 5.44 7.03 -32.94
N GLY A 29 4.53 6.63 -32.05
CA GLY A 29 4.52 5.30 -31.43
C GLY A 29 3.24 4.99 -30.66
N LEU A 30 3.35 4.10 -29.66
CA LEU A 30 2.23 3.63 -28.85
C LEU A 30 1.83 4.66 -27.79
N CYS A 31 0.53 4.94 -27.70
CA CYS A 31 -0.02 5.81 -26.66
C CYS A 31 0.15 5.20 -25.26
N PRO A 32 0.74 5.93 -24.29
CA PRO A 32 0.89 5.45 -22.91
C PRO A 32 -0.44 5.07 -22.24
N SER A 33 -1.54 5.75 -22.60
CA SER A 33 -2.87 5.47 -22.03
C SER A 33 -3.58 4.29 -22.68
N CYS A 34 -3.66 4.25 -24.02
CA CYS A 34 -4.52 3.28 -24.72
C CYS A 34 -3.75 2.17 -25.47
N GLY A 35 -2.42 2.24 -25.52
CA GLY A 35 -1.57 1.24 -26.18
C GLY A 35 -1.72 1.16 -27.70
N LYS A 36 -2.38 2.13 -28.35
CA LYS A 36 -2.52 2.17 -29.82
C LYS A 36 -1.45 3.03 -30.47
N ALA A 37 -1.01 2.66 -31.68
CA ALA A 37 0.07 3.28 -32.45
C ALA A 37 -0.32 4.62 -33.12
N GLU A 38 -0.85 5.54 -32.32
CA GLU A 38 -1.39 6.83 -32.76
C GLU A 38 -0.85 7.98 -31.91
N ALA A 39 0.15 7.73 -31.08
CA ALA A 39 0.76 8.78 -30.28
C ALA A 39 1.90 9.45 -31.02
N PHE A 40 2.04 10.76 -30.83
CA PHE A 40 3.04 11.55 -31.51
C PHE A 40 3.56 12.69 -30.63
N THR A 41 4.78 13.13 -30.92
CA THR A 41 5.41 14.34 -30.36
C THR A 41 6.42 14.91 -31.36
N LYS A 42 6.85 16.16 -31.21
CA LYS A 42 7.86 16.74 -32.11
C LYS A 42 9.26 16.27 -31.75
N VAL A 43 10.13 16.10 -32.75
CA VAL A 43 11.51 15.63 -32.54
C VAL A 43 12.36 16.64 -31.77
N ASP A 44 12.19 17.93 -32.07
CA ASP A 44 12.94 19.04 -31.46
C ASP A 44 12.39 19.46 -30.08
N GLN A 45 11.13 19.12 -29.81
CA GLN A 45 10.43 19.43 -28.56
C GLN A 45 9.57 18.25 -28.06
N PRO A 46 10.18 17.12 -27.66
CA PRO A 46 9.47 15.89 -27.29
C PRO A 46 8.86 15.95 -25.87
N TYR A 47 8.49 17.13 -25.39
CA TYR A 47 8.07 17.35 -24.00
C TYR A 47 6.61 16.98 -23.74
N VAL A 48 5.77 16.97 -24.78
CA VAL A 48 4.35 16.60 -24.68
C VAL A 48 4.03 15.55 -25.74
N ILE A 49 3.46 14.43 -25.29
CA ILE A 49 3.08 13.29 -26.11
C ILE A 49 1.56 13.30 -26.24
N PHE A 50 1.08 13.44 -27.47
CA PHE A 50 -0.34 13.51 -27.80
C PHE A 50 -0.83 12.20 -28.41
N CYS A 51 -2.03 11.76 -28.06
CA CYS A 51 -2.72 10.69 -28.78
C CYS A 51 -3.63 11.27 -29.87
N GLY A 52 -3.36 10.93 -31.13
CA GLY A 52 -4.15 11.39 -32.29
C GLY A 52 -5.59 10.88 -32.36
N ARG A 53 -5.97 9.92 -31.50
CA ARG A 53 -7.34 9.40 -31.42
C ARG A 53 -8.25 10.34 -30.63
N LEU A 54 -8.44 11.57 -31.09
CA LEU A 54 -9.17 12.64 -30.38
C LEU A 54 -10.58 12.21 -29.92
N ASN A 55 -11.33 11.50 -30.77
CA ASN A 55 -12.69 11.05 -30.45
C ASN A 55 -12.76 9.81 -29.53
N ASN A 56 -11.62 9.18 -29.22
CA ASN A 56 -11.57 7.95 -28.41
C ASN A 56 -10.69 8.11 -27.17
N CYS A 57 -9.39 8.32 -27.36
CA CYS A 57 -8.43 8.46 -26.27
C CYS A 57 -8.08 9.92 -26.00
N GLY A 58 -7.56 10.64 -27.01
CA GLY A 58 -7.21 12.06 -26.91
C GLY A 58 -6.24 12.44 -25.78
N ALA A 59 -5.62 11.48 -25.09
CA ALA A 59 -4.78 11.72 -23.93
C ALA A 59 -3.54 12.55 -24.31
N SER A 60 -3.12 13.42 -23.38
CA SER A 60 -1.89 14.20 -23.46
C SER A 60 -1.04 13.90 -22.24
N HIS A 61 0.22 13.55 -22.44
CA HIS A 61 1.18 13.23 -21.37
C HIS A 61 2.38 14.16 -21.46
N THR A 62 2.93 14.58 -20.33
CA THR A 62 4.23 15.26 -20.33
C THR A 62 5.34 14.20 -20.28
N ALA A 63 6.49 14.49 -20.90
CA ALA A 63 7.68 13.65 -20.75
C ALA A 63 8.10 13.53 -19.28
N ARG A 64 7.89 14.60 -18.49
CA ARG A 64 8.12 14.61 -17.04
C ARG A 64 7.26 13.59 -16.29
N SER A 65 5.97 13.49 -16.62
CA SER A 65 5.09 12.51 -15.97
C SER A 65 5.42 11.07 -16.35
N LEU A 66 5.95 10.83 -17.55
CA LEU A 66 6.34 9.48 -18.00
C LEU A 66 7.72 9.08 -17.48
N PHE A 67 8.66 10.03 -17.41
CA PHE A 67 10.07 9.80 -17.14
C PHE A 67 10.59 10.75 -16.06
N ALA A 68 9.99 10.70 -14.87
CA ALA A 68 10.29 11.63 -13.77
C ALA A 68 11.78 11.66 -13.40
N ASP A 69 12.49 10.54 -13.56
CA ASP A 69 13.92 10.40 -13.32
C ASP A 69 14.78 11.30 -14.24
N LEU A 70 14.30 11.62 -15.45
CA LEU A 70 14.98 12.55 -16.36
C LEU A 70 14.86 14.02 -15.94
N PHE A 71 13.96 14.35 -14.99
CA PHE A 71 13.68 15.70 -14.52
C PHE A 71 14.08 15.90 -13.05
N ALA A 72 15.01 15.08 -12.57
CA ALA A 72 15.61 15.15 -11.24
C ALA A 72 17.13 15.44 -11.34
N ASN A 73 17.75 15.73 -10.20
CA ASN A 73 19.20 15.93 -10.05
C ASN A 73 19.79 17.00 -10.97
N TRP A 74 19.14 18.16 -11.06
CA TRP A 74 19.56 19.31 -11.84
C TRP A 74 20.96 19.79 -11.43
N SER A 75 21.28 19.82 -10.14
CA SER A 75 22.60 20.27 -9.66
C SER A 75 23.74 19.36 -10.10
N GLU A 76 23.48 18.06 -10.26
CA GLU A 76 24.46 17.08 -10.74
C GLU A 76 24.62 17.15 -12.26
N ARG A 77 23.50 17.25 -12.98
CA ARG A 77 23.45 17.26 -14.45
C ARG A 77 23.92 18.58 -15.05
N PHE A 78 23.63 19.69 -14.38
CA PHE A 78 23.94 21.05 -14.80
C PHE A 78 24.61 21.80 -13.65
N PRO A 79 25.82 21.39 -13.23
CA PRO A 79 26.50 22.01 -12.11
C PRO A 79 26.88 23.45 -12.44
N ALA A 80 26.58 24.37 -11.53
CA ALA A 80 27.08 25.73 -11.64
C ALA A 80 28.61 25.76 -11.52
N SER A 81 29.23 26.62 -12.30
CA SER A 81 30.69 26.79 -12.36
C SER A 81 31.05 28.27 -12.28
N ALA A 82 32.32 28.58 -12.07
CA ALA A 82 32.79 29.98 -12.10
C ALA A 82 32.50 30.66 -13.44
N SER A 83 32.55 29.91 -14.55
CA SER A 83 32.24 30.40 -15.91
C SER A 83 30.75 30.47 -16.21
N ASP A 84 29.92 29.66 -15.54
CA ASP A 84 28.47 29.71 -15.64
C ASP A 84 27.82 29.47 -14.27
N ALA A 85 27.64 30.56 -13.52
CA ALA A 85 27.04 30.54 -12.19
C ALA A 85 25.52 30.29 -12.19
N LEU A 86 24.86 30.35 -13.36
CA LEU A 86 23.41 30.20 -13.49
C LEU A 86 23.02 28.86 -14.12
N ALA A 87 23.97 27.98 -14.41
CA ALA A 87 23.77 26.77 -15.20
C ALA A 87 22.59 25.91 -14.70
N THR A 88 22.52 25.66 -13.39
CA THR A 88 21.50 24.81 -12.78
C THR A 88 20.11 25.43 -12.84
N ALA A 89 19.97 26.69 -12.42
CA ALA A 89 18.70 27.40 -12.44
C ALA A 89 18.20 27.65 -13.89
N ARG A 90 19.12 27.95 -14.82
CA ARG A 90 18.82 28.09 -16.24
C ARG A 90 18.28 26.80 -16.82
N ALA A 91 18.95 25.68 -16.53
CA ALA A 91 18.52 24.36 -16.97
C ALA A 91 17.14 24.02 -16.39
N TYR A 92 16.92 24.26 -15.11
CA TYR A 92 15.62 24.05 -14.47
C TYR A 92 14.50 24.87 -15.12
N LEU A 93 14.66 26.19 -15.26
CA LEU A 93 13.63 27.06 -15.84
C LEU A 93 13.38 26.72 -17.33
N LYS A 94 14.42 26.35 -18.09
CA LYS A 94 14.30 26.02 -19.50
C LYS A 94 13.71 24.62 -19.73
N TYR A 95 14.11 23.63 -18.96
CA TYR A 95 13.80 22.21 -19.24
C TYR A 95 12.69 21.66 -18.36
N ASP A 96 12.70 21.97 -17.05
CA ASP A 96 11.65 21.55 -16.14
C ASP A 96 10.39 22.39 -16.34
N ARG A 97 10.55 23.72 -16.37
CA ARG A 97 9.45 24.68 -16.47
C ARG A 97 9.11 25.10 -17.90
N GLN A 98 10.00 24.85 -18.86
CA GLN A 98 9.78 25.17 -20.28
C GLN A 98 9.50 26.67 -20.52
N PHE A 99 10.18 27.55 -19.77
CA PHE A 99 10.02 29.00 -19.93
C PHE A 99 10.95 29.57 -20.99
N ASN A 100 10.47 30.58 -21.71
CA ASN A 100 11.31 31.40 -22.60
C ASN A 100 12.14 32.37 -21.76
N LEU A 101 13.41 32.01 -21.52
CA LEU A 101 14.31 32.83 -20.69
C LEU A 101 14.64 34.19 -21.31
N THR A 102 14.50 34.35 -22.63
CA THR A 102 14.66 35.65 -23.29
C THR A 102 13.59 36.63 -22.82
N LEU A 103 12.35 36.16 -22.63
CA LEU A 103 11.24 36.97 -22.11
C LEU A 103 11.43 37.33 -20.63
N LEU A 104 11.99 36.39 -19.84
CA LEU A 104 12.32 36.64 -18.43
C LEU A 104 13.53 37.56 -18.25
N GLY A 105 14.39 37.71 -19.24
CA GLY A 105 15.62 38.50 -19.13
C GLY A 105 16.42 38.14 -17.87
N ASN A 106 16.79 39.16 -17.09
CA ASN A 106 17.65 39.04 -15.90
C ASN A 106 16.89 39.06 -14.56
N VAL A 107 15.55 38.94 -14.54
CA VAL A 107 14.77 38.97 -13.27
C VAL A 107 14.70 37.60 -12.56
N TRP A 108 15.82 36.89 -12.58
CA TRP A 108 16.02 35.68 -11.80
C TRP A 108 17.52 35.43 -11.61
N GLN A 109 17.87 34.72 -10.54
CA GLN A 109 19.26 34.36 -10.24
C GLN A 109 19.32 32.94 -9.67
N GLN A 110 20.50 32.32 -9.73
CA GLN A 110 20.75 31.08 -9.01
C GLN A 110 21.16 31.39 -7.57
N GLY A 111 20.50 30.73 -6.63
CA GLY A 111 20.79 30.79 -5.20
C GLY A 111 21.25 29.45 -4.65
N ALA A 112 21.44 29.43 -3.34
CA ALA A 112 21.83 28.25 -2.58
C ALA A 112 21.20 28.30 -1.18
N LEU A 113 20.84 27.14 -0.64
CA LEU A 113 20.39 26.95 0.74
C LEU A 113 21.25 25.90 1.44
N PRO A 114 21.65 26.12 2.70
CA PRO A 114 22.48 25.17 3.44
C PRO A 114 21.72 23.87 3.75
N LEU A 115 22.45 22.76 3.73
CA LEU A 115 22.01 21.43 4.12
C LEU A 115 22.65 21.02 5.46
N LYS A 116 22.01 20.10 6.18
CA LYS A 116 22.46 19.61 7.52
C LYS A 116 23.86 19.01 7.52
N ASN A 117 24.34 18.54 6.37
CA ASN A 117 25.67 17.96 6.18
C ASN A 117 26.73 19.01 5.78
N GLY A 118 26.39 20.30 5.76
CA GLY A 118 27.28 21.41 5.39
C GLY A 118 27.39 21.68 3.89
N SER A 119 26.75 20.90 3.01
CA SER A 119 26.65 21.23 1.58
C SER A 119 25.47 22.16 1.29
N PHE A 120 25.23 22.48 0.01
CA PHE A 120 24.18 23.41 -0.39
C PHE A 120 23.25 22.81 -1.43
N ALA A 121 21.95 23.08 -1.31
CA ALA A 121 20.96 22.84 -2.36
C ALA A 121 20.85 24.06 -3.26
N ALA A 122 20.94 23.86 -4.58
CA ALA A 122 20.73 24.92 -5.55
C ALA A 122 19.27 25.42 -5.53
N THR A 123 19.09 26.73 -5.69
CA THR A 123 17.78 27.38 -5.79
C THR A 123 17.69 28.30 -6.99
N VAL A 124 16.48 28.61 -7.43
CA VAL A 124 16.21 29.78 -8.29
C VAL A 124 15.59 30.88 -7.44
N LYS A 125 16.08 32.12 -7.58
CA LYS A 125 15.65 33.32 -6.86
C LYS A 125 14.97 34.28 -7.82
N PHE A 126 13.83 34.83 -7.42
CA PHE A 126 13.14 35.94 -8.07
C PHE A 126 13.16 37.16 -7.15
N PRO A 127 13.75 38.29 -7.59
CA PRO A 127 13.74 39.52 -6.82
C PRO A 127 12.31 40.01 -6.54
N LEU A 128 12.10 40.53 -5.34
CA LEU A 128 10.88 41.23 -4.92
C LEU A 128 11.23 42.72 -4.71
N TRP A 129 10.48 43.42 -3.86
CA TRP A 129 10.79 44.80 -3.46
C TRP A 129 11.98 44.88 -2.50
N GLY A 130 12.80 45.93 -2.66
CA GLY A 130 14.01 46.14 -1.87
C GLY A 130 15.04 45.02 -2.08
N ASN A 131 15.63 44.52 -0.98
CA ASN A 131 16.60 43.42 -1.02
C ASN A 131 15.96 42.04 -0.82
N HIS A 132 14.63 41.95 -0.87
CA HIS A 132 13.91 40.71 -0.66
C HIS A 132 13.78 39.89 -1.94
N TYR A 133 13.62 38.58 -1.77
CA TYR A 133 13.45 37.65 -2.87
C TYR A 133 12.56 36.47 -2.47
N TRP A 134 11.94 35.85 -3.45
CA TRP A 134 11.34 34.51 -3.35
C TRP A 134 12.31 33.50 -3.96
N GLN A 135 12.44 32.32 -3.37
CA GLN A 135 13.31 31.27 -3.90
C GLN A 135 12.72 29.88 -3.84
N ARG A 136 13.15 29.03 -4.77
CA ARG A 136 12.67 27.66 -4.97
C ARG A 136 13.82 26.68 -5.05
N VAL A 137 13.75 25.58 -4.28
CA VAL A 137 14.71 24.47 -4.35
C VAL A 137 14.51 23.70 -5.67
N LEU A 138 15.62 23.44 -6.38
CA LEU A 138 15.61 22.82 -7.71
C LEU A 138 15.53 21.29 -7.62
N ASP A 139 16.31 20.70 -6.71
CA ASP A 139 16.34 19.25 -6.45
C ASP A 139 15.49 18.90 -5.24
N THR A 140 14.29 18.36 -5.48
CA THR A 140 13.28 18.15 -4.45
C THR A 140 13.69 17.17 -3.36
N ASP A 141 14.54 16.20 -3.70
CA ASP A 141 15.03 15.18 -2.76
C ASP A 141 15.96 15.77 -1.69
N LEU A 142 16.47 17.00 -1.90
CA LEU A 142 17.28 17.72 -0.92
C LEU A 142 16.43 18.50 0.10
N ILE A 143 15.11 18.64 -0.10
CA ILE A 143 14.24 19.41 0.80
C ILE A 143 14.29 18.88 2.25
N PRO A 144 14.18 17.57 2.53
CA PRO A 144 14.25 17.04 3.91
C PRO A 144 15.61 17.26 4.60
N LEU A 145 16.64 17.54 3.81
CA LEU A 145 18.03 17.73 4.25
C LEU A 145 18.38 19.20 4.51
N LEU A 146 17.46 20.14 4.24
CA LEU A 146 17.67 21.57 4.50
C LEU A 146 17.99 21.82 5.98
N ASP A 147 19.00 22.67 6.22
CA ASP A 147 19.38 23.12 7.55
C ASP A 147 18.43 24.22 8.04
N VAL A 148 17.25 23.77 8.48
CA VAL A 148 16.15 24.61 8.95
C VAL A 148 15.47 23.93 10.13
N PRO A 149 14.77 24.70 11.01
CA PRO A 149 13.99 24.11 12.08
C PRO A 149 13.00 23.06 11.56
N GLU A 150 12.76 22.02 12.38
CA GLU A 150 11.87 20.92 12.04
C GLU A 150 10.47 21.42 11.63
N GLY A 151 9.91 20.82 10.58
CA GLY A 151 8.63 21.25 9.98
C GLY A 151 8.71 22.50 9.07
N GLN A 152 9.87 23.16 8.93
CA GLN A 152 10.02 24.35 8.06
C GLN A 152 10.73 24.10 6.73
N ALA A 153 11.14 22.86 6.47
CA ALA A 153 11.69 22.44 5.17
C ALA A 153 10.60 22.51 4.10
N LYS A 154 10.62 23.58 3.30
CA LYS A 154 9.61 23.86 2.26
C LYS A 154 10.26 23.98 0.90
N LYS A 155 9.51 23.55 -0.11
CA LYS A 155 9.87 23.61 -1.53
C LYS A 155 10.20 25.02 -2.03
N ALA A 156 9.49 26.04 -1.53
CA ALA A 156 9.69 27.45 -1.85
C ALA A 156 9.63 28.29 -0.56
N ARG A 157 10.41 29.36 -0.51
CA ARG A 157 10.54 30.23 0.67
C ARG A 157 10.83 31.68 0.28
N PHE A 158 10.39 32.61 1.12
CA PHE A 158 10.79 34.01 1.05
C PHE A 158 12.10 34.23 1.82
N SER A 159 12.87 35.25 1.43
CA SER A 159 13.92 35.81 2.28
C SER A 159 13.35 36.25 3.64
N ALA A 160 14.16 36.25 4.70
CA ALA A 160 13.71 36.64 6.03
C ALA A 160 13.14 38.07 6.05
N GLY A 161 12.07 38.29 6.83
CA GLY A 161 11.45 39.60 7.04
C GLY A 161 10.46 40.09 5.98
N VAL A 162 10.17 39.29 4.94
CA VAL A 162 9.22 39.68 3.89
C VAL A 162 7.80 39.81 4.43
N LYS A 163 7.19 40.97 4.19
CA LYS A 163 5.75 41.22 4.35
C LYS A 163 5.12 41.40 2.98
N TYR A 164 4.44 40.36 2.49
CA TYR A 164 3.84 40.33 1.15
C TYR A 164 2.34 40.66 1.10
N SER A 165 1.70 40.85 2.26
CA SER A 165 0.27 41.22 2.32
C SER A 165 0.02 42.50 1.51
N GLY A 166 -0.98 42.49 0.64
CA GLY A 166 -1.32 43.62 -0.23
C GLY A 166 -0.43 43.76 -1.47
N LYS A 167 0.65 42.97 -1.60
CA LYS A 167 1.66 43.08 -2.65
C LYS A 167 1.63 41.90 -3.60
N CYS A 168 2.25 42.07 -4.76
CA CYS A 168 2.42 41.02 -5.76
C CYS A 168 3.83 41.03 -6.37
N TRP A 169 4.16 39.97 -7.08
CA TRP A 169 5.24 39.96 -8.05
C TRP A 169 4.67 40.21 -9.45
N VAL A 170 5.38 41.03 -10.23
CA VAL A 170 4.98 41.44 -11.58
C VAL A 170 6.02 40.94 -12.57
N PRO A 171 5.63 40.31 -13.69
CA PRO A 171 6.54 39.97 -14.76
C PRO A 171 7.37 41.16 -15.25
N PRO A 172 8.62 40.94 -15.68
CA PRO A 172 9.50 42.02 -16.09
C PRO A 172 8.92 42.75 -17.31
N ASN A 173 9.02 44.08 -17.29
CA ASN A 173 8.59 44.96 -18.39
C ASN A 173 7.09 44.87 -18.75
N MET A 174 6.26 44.28 -17.90
CA MET A 174 4.81 44.29 -18.12
C MET A 174 4.27 45.72 -17.99
N GLN A 175 3.60 46.21 -19.03
CA GLN A 175 2.94 47.51 -19.04
C GLN A 175 1.43 47.33 -19.04
N LEU A 176 0.75 48.13 -18.23
CA LEU A 176 -0.71 48.18 -18.17
C LEU A 176 -1.23 49.38 -18.96
N GLN A 177 -2.28 49.13 -19.74
CA GLN A 177 -3.02 50.06 -20.57
C GLN A 177 -4.48 50.08 -20.11
N LYS A 178 -5.18 51.15 -20.49
CA LYS A 178 -6.58 51.31 -20.11
C LYS A 178 -7.43 50.18 -20.70
N GLY A 179 -8.19 49.49 -19.85
CA GLY A 179 -9.10 48.41 -20.25
C GLY A 179 -8.46 47.04 -20.44
N ASP A 180 -7.20 46.85 -20.04
CA ASP A 180 -6.58 45.52 -20.02
C ASP A 180 -7.31 44.56 -19.07
N SER A 181 -7.18 43.26 -19.34
CA SER A 181 -7.48 42.20 -18.37
C SER A 181 -6.18 41.69 -17.74
N VAL A 182 -6.10 41.65 -16.40
CA VAL A 182 -4.92 41.22 -15.64
C VAL A 182 -5.27 40.03 -14.75
N TYR A 183 -4.56 38.91 -14.94
CA TYR A 183 -4.76 37.66 -14.21
C TYR A 183 -4.01 37.65 -12.89
N ILE A 184 -4.72 37.41 -11.78
CA ILE A 184 -4.13 37.28 -10.45
C ILE A 184 -4.03 35.79 -10.12
N VAL A 185 -2.80 35.28 -10.02
CA VAL A 185 -2.50 33.86 -9.75
C VAL A 185 -1.72 33.68 -8.46
N GLU A 186 -1.58 32.46 -7.96
CA GLU A 186 -0.88 32.18 -6.69
C GLU A 186 0.64 32.21 -6.84
N GLY A 187 1.20 31.49 -7.80
CA GLY A 187 2.64 31.32 -7.95
C GLY A 187 3.31 32.29 -8.91
N ILE A 188 4.59 32.59 -8.68
CA ILE A 188 5.44 33.27 -9.67
C ILE A 188 5.52 32.45 -10.96
N PHE A 189 5.62 31.13 -10.86
CA PHE A 189 5.68 30.26 -12.05
C PHE A 189 4.37 30.28 -12.85
N ASP A 190 3.22 30.37 -12.19
CA ASP A 190 1.92 30.54 -12.88
C ASP A 190 1.85 31.87 -13.62
N ALA A 191 2.31 32.96 -12.99
CA ALA A 191 2.32 34.27 -13.61
C ALA A 191 3.24 34.28 -14.84
N ILE A 192 4.43 33.71 -14.70
CA ILE A 192 5.37 33.52 -15.81
C ILE A 192 4.74 32.68 -16.91
N ALA A 193 4.10 31.56 -16.58
CA ALA A 193 3.44 30.66 -17.53
C ALA A 193 2.40 31.40 -18.38
N LEU A 194 1.54 32.23 -17.76
CA LEU A 194 0.59 33.07 -18.48
C LEU A 194 1.29 34.14 -19.33
N TRP A 195 2.33 34.77 -18.77
CA TRP A 195 3.10 35.82 -19.46
C TRP A 195 3.78 35.33 -20.75
N MET A 196 4.16 34.04 -20.82
CA MET A 196 4.70 33.42 -22.04
C MET A 196 3.72 33.46 -23.23
N TYR A 197 2.44 33.65 -22.97
CA TYR A 197 1.37 33.73 -23.98
C TYR A 197 0.78 35.13 -24.14
N ASP A 198 1.53 36.17 -23.74
CA ASP A 198 1.09 37.57 -23.81
C ASP A 198 -0.14 37.87 -22.94
N ILE A 199 -0.36 37.05 -21.90
CA ILE A 199 -1.43 37.26 -20.92
C ILE A 199 -0.83 38.01 -19.72
N LYS A 200 -1.31 39.24 -19.52
CA LYS A 200 -0.90 40.09 -18.40
C LYS A 200 -1.32 39.41 -17.09
N SER A 201 -0.35 39.13 -16.23
CA SER A 201 -0.57 38.38 -15.00
C SER A 201 0.32 38.86 -13.87
N ILE A 202 -0.11 38.67 -12.62
CA ILE A 202 0.64 38.97 -11.41
C ILE A 202 0.52 37.83 -10.42
N ALA A 203 1.58 37.59 -9.65
CA ALA A 203 1.59 36.56 -8.61
C ALA A 203 1.29 37.17 -7.25
N ALA A 204 0.20 36.72 -6.62
CA ALA A 204 -0.21 37.12 -5.29
C ALA A 204 0.45 36.29 -4.17
N PHE A 205 1.27 35.30 -4.52
CA PHE A 205 2.03 34.41 -3.62
C PHE A 205 1.22 33.37 -2.82
N SER A 206 -0.06 33.63 -2.58
CA SER A 206 -0.97 32.72 -1.89
C SER A 206 -2.42 33.10 -2.14
N CYS A 207 -3.35 32.15 -2.12
CA CYS A 207 -4.80 32.41 -2.12
C CYS A 207 -5.31 33.35 -1.01
N ASN A 208 -4.54 33.58 0.07
CA ASN A 208 -4.97 34.47 1.16
C ASN A 208 -4.58 35.94 0.95
N ASN A 209 -3.91 36.28 -0.16
CA ASN A 209 -3.41 37.63 -0.41
C ASN A 209 -4.07 38.22 -1.66
N LEU A 210 -4.75 39.36 -1.51
CA LEU A 210 -5.18 40.18 -2.64
C LEU A 210 -4.15 41.32 -2.82
N PRO A 211 -3.58 41.53 -4.02
CA PRO A 211 -2.62 42.60 -4.31
C PRO A 211 -3.20 44.03 -4.27
N THR A 212 -3.85 44.43 -3.17
CA THR A 212 -4.57 45.71 -3.06
C THR A 212 -3.71 46.92 -3.39
N GLU A 213 -2.43 46.96 -2.96
CA GLU A 213 -1.52 48.08 -3.25
C GLU A 213 -1.33 48.24 -4.77
N PHE A 214 -1.18 47.14 -5.49
CA PHE A 214 -1.01 47.17 -6.95
C PHE A 214 -2.30 47.54 -7.67
N ILE A 215 -3.45 47.08 -7.16
CA ILE A 215 -4.77 47.37 -7.72
C ILE A 215 -5.10 48.86 -7.58
N GLU A 216 -4.92 49.42 -6.38
CA GLU A 216 -5.16 50.84 -6.08
C GLU A 216 -4.28 51.76 -6.94
N GLN A 217 -2.99 51.40 -7.14
CA GLN A 217 -2.08 52.13 -8.01
C GLN A 217 -2.54 52.25 -9.47
N HIS A 218 -3.38 51.31 -9.93
CA HIS A 218 -3.83 51.23 -11.33
C HIS A 218 -5.34 51.46 -11.49
N GLN A 219 -6.03 51.96 -10.46
CA GLN A 219 -7.49 52.18 -10.46
C GLN A 219 -7.96 53.06 -11.64
N ALA A 220 -7.16 54.04 -12.06
CA ALA A 220 -7.48 54.94 -13.17
C ALA A 220 -7.47 54.27 -14.56
N LEU A 221 -6.91 53.05 -14.68
CA LEU A 221 -6.79 52.32 -15.94
C LEU A 221 -8.01 51.44 -16.26
N ASP A 222 -9.03 51.40 -15.41
CA ASP A 222 -10.28 50.64 -15.69
C ASP A 222 -10.01 49.17 -16.07
N ILE A 223 -9.05 48.55 -15.35
CA ILE A 223 -8.57 47.18 -15.55
C ILE A 223 -9.64 46.17 -15.14
N GLU A 224 -9.77 45.08 -15.90
CA GLU A 224 -10.49 43.89 -15.46
C GLU A 224 -9.55 42.93 -14.72
N TRP A 225 -9.80 42.71 -13.43
CA TRP A 225 -9.02 41.77 -12.63
C TRP A 225 -9.59 40.36 -12.74
N VAL A 226 -8.84 39.44 -13.32
CA VAL A 226 -9.25 38.04 -13.47
C VAL A 226 -8.66 37.23 -12.32
N LEU A 227 -9.50 36.79 -11.39
CA LEU A 227 -9.08 35.96 -10.26
C LEU A 227 -8.86 34.52 -10.75
N ALA A 228 -7.59 34.13 -10.81
CA ALA A 228 -7.10 32.89 -11.41
C ALA A 228 -6.31 32.07 -10.38
N TYR A 229 -6.88 31.93 -9.18
CA TYR A 229 -6.34 31.09 -8.11
C TYR A 229 -6.47 29.59 -8.44
N ASP A 230 -5.80 28.75 -7.67
CA ASP A 230 -5.85 27.30 -7.86
C ASP A 230 -7.29 26.78 -7.74
N ALA A 231 -7.66 25.80 -8.56
CA ALA A 231 -9.03 25.25 -8.61
C ALA A 231 -9.37 24.33 -7.41
N ASP A 232 -8.66 24.48 -6.29
CA ASP A 232 -8.87 23.74 -5.06
C ASP A 232 -9.86 24.44 -4.10
N ALA A 233 -10.12 23.84 -2.94
CA ALA A 233 -11.07 24.40 -1.98
C ALA A 233 -10.59 25.72 -1.33
N ALA A 234 -9.29 25.99 -1.25
CA ALA A 234 -8.77 27.22 -0.69
C ALA A 234 -8.83 28.35 -1.73
N GLY A 235 -8.32 28.11 -2.95
CA GLY A 235 -8.30 29.06 -4.05
C GLY A 235 -9.71 29.46 -4.50
N THR A 236 -10.65 28.51 -4.65
CA THR A 236 -12.04 28.85 -5.02
C THR A 236 -12.77 29.70 -3.97
N ARG A 237 -12.56 29.44 -2.67
CA ARG A 237 -13.12 30.28 -1.60
C ARG A 237 -12.50 31.68 -1.59
N ALA A 238 -11.19 31.77 -1.79
CA ALA A 238 -10.49 33.05 -1.91
C ALA A 238 -10.98 33.86 -3.10
N ALA A 239 -11.15 33.24 -4.28
CA ALA A 239 -11.64 33.90 -5.48
C ALA A 239 -13.03 34.53 -5.25
N LEU A 240 -13.97 33.82 -4.61
CA LEU A 240 -15.29 34.39 -4.28
C LEU A 240 -15.19 35.55 -3.28
N LYS A 241 -14.37 35.41 -2.23
CA LYS A 241 -14.14 36.47 -1.24
C LYS A 241 -13.56 37.72 -1.90
N PHE A 242 -12.52 37.58 -2.70
CA PHE A 242 -11.84 38.71 -3.33
C PHE A 242 -12.64 39.32 -4.47
N LYS A 243 -13.50 38.54 -5.14
CA LYS A 243 -14.47 39.09 -6.07
C LYS A 243 -15.37 40.11 -5.36
N GLN A 244 -15.88 39.76 -4.18
CA GLN A 244 -16.72 40.67 -3.40
C GLN A 244 -15.95 41.94 -2.98
N GLN A 245 -14.70 41.80 -2.52
CA GLN A 245 -13.85 42.94 -2.17
C GLN A 245 -13.57 43.86 -3.37
N LEU A 246 -13.34 43.29 -4.57
CA LEU A 246 -13.09 44.09 -5.77
C LEU A 246 -14.34 44.82 -6.26
N ILE A 247 -15.52 44.21 -6.10
CA ILE A 247 -16.81 44.89 -6.37
C ILE A 247 -16.99 46.08 -5.41
N GLU A 248 -16.67 45.92 -4.13
CA GLU A 248 -16.72 47.00 -3.12
C GLU A 248 -15.72 48.13 -3.43
N LEU A 249 -14.61 47.83 -4.09
CA LEU A 249 -13.63 48.80 -4.60
C LEU A 249 -13.98 49.36 -6.00
N GLU A 250 -15.20 49.10 -6.48
CA GLU A 250 -15.70 49.52 -7.79
C GLU A 250 -14.80 49.07 -8.97
N GLN A 251 -14.12 47.92 -8.81
CA GLN A 251 -13.27 47.34 -9.84
C GLN A 251 -14.03 46.33 -10.70
N LYS A 252 -13.65 46.22 -11.99
CA LYS A 252 -14.11 45.12 -12.84
C LYS A 252 -13.42 43.83 -12.42
N VAL A 253 -14.19 42.75 -12.28
CA VAL A 253 -13.66 41.47 -11.82
C VAL A 253 -14.36 40.29 -12.50
N SER A 254 -13.56 39.29 -12.87
CA SER A 254 -14.04 37.99 -13.32
C SER A 254 -13.22 36.86 -12.68
N ILE A 255 -13.64 35.61 -12.88
CA ILE A 255 -12.96 34.42 -12.35
C ILE A 255 -12.66 33.48 -13.50
N ALA A 256 -11.47 32.89 -13.51
CA ALA A 256 -11.08 31.82 -14.42
C ALA A 256 -10.45 30.68 -13.61
N LEU A 257 -10.86 29.44 -13.87
CA LEU A 257 -10.36 28.27 -13.15
C LEU A 257 -9.80 27.22 -14.12
N THR A 258 -8.68 26.62 -13.76
CA THR A 258 -8.09 25.51 -14.51
C THR A 258 -9.04 24.29 -14.56
N PRO A 259 -8.81 23.32 -15.46
CA PRO A 259 -9.74 22.21 -15.66
C PRO A 259 -9.90 21.24 -14.48
N SER A 260 -8.92 21.19 -13.59
CA SER A 260 -8.88 20.29 -12.43
C SER A 260 -8.15 20.96 -11.27
N LYS A 261 -8.49 20.58 -10.03
CA LYS A 261 -7.75 20.93 -8.82
C LYS A 261 -6.30 20.44 -8.81
N ASP A 262 -5.97 19.47 -9.66
CA ASP A 262 -4.63 18.85 -9.75
C ASP A 262 -3.76 19.52 -10.81
N LEU A 263 -4.23 20.62 -11.44
CA LEU A 263 -3.50 21.37 -12.46
C LEU A 263 -3.44 22.85 -12.08
N ASP A 264 -2.23 23.39 -11.96
CA ASP A 264 -1.99 24.83 -11.91
C ASP A 264 -1.80 25.41 -13.34
N TRP A 265 -1.55 26.73 -13.44
CA TRP A 265 -1.41 27.38 -14.75
C TRP A 265 -0.08 27.01 -15.42
N ASP A 266 0.96 26.76 -14.63
CA ASP A 266 2.25 26.26 -15.08
C ASP A 266 2.18 24.80 -15.60
N ASP A 267 1.34 23.95 -15.01
CA ASP A 267 0.99 22.63 -15.54
C ASP A 267 0.25 22.75 -16.88
N CYS A 268 -0.71 23.67 -16.97
CA CYS A 268 -1.45 23.92 -18.21
C CYS A 268 -0.52 24.43 -19.34
N HIS A 269 0.47 25.26 -19.02
CA HIS A 269 1.56 25.66 -19.91
C HIS A 269 2.37 24.47 -20.39
N ARG A 270 2.87 23.63 -19.48
CA ARG A 270 3.63 22.42 -19.83
C ARG A 270 2.85 21.42 -20.67
N LEU A 271 1.53 21.38 -20.55
CA LEU A 271 0.64 20.57 -21.39
C LEU A 271 0.32 21.21 -22.76
N GLY A 272 0.79 22.43 -23.00
CA GLY A 272 0.54 23.20 -24.22
C GLY A 272 -0.90 23.68 -24.37
N LYS A 273 -1.68 23.77 -23.27
CA LYS A 273 -3.12 24.07 -23.31
C LYS A 273 -3.43 25.55 -23.46
N LEU A 274 -2.51 26.44 -23.06
CA LEU A 274 -2.76 27.89 -23.02
C LEU A 274 -2.90 28.54 -24.41
N ASN A 275 -2.48 27.85 -25.48
CA ASN A 275 -2.69 28.28 -26.88
C ASN A 275 -4.11 27.99 -27.42
N ASP A 276 -4.92 27.23 -26.70
CA ASP A 276 -6.24 26.77 -27.18
C ASP A 276 -7.33 27.75 -26.72
N SER A 277 -8.05 28.36 -27.67
CA SER A 277 -9.15 29.27 -27.34
C SER A 277 -10.29 28.58 -26.58
N SER A 278 -10.54 27.29 -26.86
CA SER A 278 -11.56 26.51 -26.16
C SER A 278 -11.17 26.23 -24.70
N PHE A 279 -9.87 26.19 -24.39
CA PHE A 279 -9.38 26.08 -23.02
C PHE A 279 -9.78 27.32 -22.20
N TRP A 280 -9.57 28.52 -22.75
CA TRP A 280 -9.92 29.77 -22.09
C TRP A 280 -11.43 29.93 -21.89
N GLU A 281 -12.23 29.61 -22.91
CA GLU A 281 -13.68 29.58 -22.80
C GLU A 281 -14.14 28.67 -21.64
N ALA A 282 -13.57 27.46 -21.56
CA ALA A 282 -13.87 26.52 -20.49
C ALA A 282 -13.42 27.04 -19.11
N CYS A 283 -12.28 27.75 -19.01
CA CYS A 283 -11.80 28.32 -17.75
C CYS A 283 -12.74 29.42 -17.23
N HIS A 284 -13.18 30.32 -18.09
CA HIS A 284 -14.17 31.34 -17.73
C HIS A 284 -15.53 30.74 -17.43
N TYR A 285 -15.96 29.72 -18.16
CA TYR A 285 -17.19 28.97 -17.87
C TYR A 285 -17.17 28.36 -16.47
N ARG A 286 -16.06 27.72 -16.05
CA ARG A 286 -15.89 27.22 -14.67
C ARG A 286 -15.93 28.35 -13.64
N GLY A 287 -15.32 29.50 -13.95
CA GLY A 287 -15.42 30.68 -13.11
C GLY A 287 -16.86 31.18 -12.95
N LYS A 288 -17.67 31.18 -14.01
CA LYS A 288 -19.11 31.52 -13.94
C LYS A 288 -19.90 30.51 -13.11
N LEU A 289 -19.61 29.22 -13.24
CA LEU A 289 -20.24 28.17 -12.43
C LEU A 289 -19.94 28.34 -10.94
N LEU A 290 -18.69 28.67 -10.57
CA LEU A 290 -18.31 28.92 -9.17
C LEU A 290 -19.11 30.06 -8.54
N GLN A 291 -19.50 31.06 -9.34
CA GLN A 291 -20.23 32.25 -8.89
C GLN A 291 -21.73 32.02 -8.73
N ALA A 292 -22.26 30.86 -9.11
CA ALA A 292 -23.68 30.59 -8.97
C ALA A 292 -24.08 30.48 -7.49
N GLU A 293 -25.10 31.25 -7.08
CA GLU A 293 -25.60 31.29 -5.70
C GLU A 293 -26.68 30.23 -5.41
N SER A 294 -27.19 29.58 -6.46
CA SER A 294 -28.21 28.54 -6.34
C SER A 294 -28.02 27.45 -7.39
N ALA A 295 -28.57 26.26 -7.13
CA ALA A 295 -28.56 25.17 -8.11
C ALA A 295 -29.25 25.55 -9.43
N SER A 296 -30.28 26.41 -9.37
CA SER A 296 -30.96 26.90 -10.57
C SER A 296 -30.09 27.88 -11.36
N GLY A 297 -29.39 28.80 -10.69
CA GLY A 297 -28.41 29.68 -11.33
C GLY A 297 -27.23 28.90 -11.93
N TYR A 298 -26.76 27.86 -11.25
CA TYR A 298 -25.73 26.96 -11.75
C TYR A 298 -26.19 26.25 -13.03
N ALA A 299 -27.39 25.67 -13.00
CA ALA A 299 -27.96 25.00 -14.17
C ALA A 299 -28.20 25.94 -15.35
N LYS A 300 -28.55 27.21 -15.09
CA LYS A 300 -28.69 28.24 -16.11
C LYS A 300 -27.35 28.48 -16.82
N VAL A 301 -26.28 28.69 -16.06
CA VAL A 301 -24.93 28.87 -16.62
C VAL A 301 -24.53 27.66 -17.48
N MET A 302 -24.85 26.44 -17.02
CA MET A 302 -24.61 25.24 -17.83
C MET A 302 -25.40 25.25 -19.14
N TYR A 303 -26.68 25.64 -19.10
CA TYR A 303 -27.56 25.67 -20.26
C TYR A 303 -27.16 26.74 -21.29
N GLU A 304 -26.76 27.92 -20.82
CA GLU A 304 -26.24 29.00 -21.67
C GLU A 304 -24.93 28.62 -22.38
N HIS A 305 -24.09 27.82 -21.73
CA HIS A 305 -22.87 27.30 -22.36
C HIS A 305 -23.19 26.18 -23.36
N LYS A 306 -24.11 25.28 -23.02
CA LYS A 306 -24.56 24.21 -23.91
C LYS A 306 -25.99 23.80 -23.57
N SER A 307 -26.92 24.08 -24.48
CA SER A 307 -28.33 23.71 -24.31
C SER A 307 -28.52 22.20 -24.14
N PHE A 308 -29.45 21.82 -23.25
CA PHE A 308 -29.82 20.42 -23.00
C PHE A 308 -31.31 20.32 -22.62
N SER A 309 -31.95 19.21 -22.97
CA SER A 309 -33.32 18.92 -22.52
C SER A 309 -33.36 18.37 -21.10
N ARG A 310 -32.32 17.62 -20.69
CA ARG A 310 -32.16 17.08 -19.33
C ARG A 310 -30.68 17.08 -18.92
N CYS A 311 -30.42 17.31 -17.64
CA CYS A 311 -29.08 17.22 -17.09
C CYS A 311 -29.12 16.76 -15.63
N VAL A 312 -28.11 15.97 -15.23
CA VAL A 312 -27.81 15.66 -13.82
C VAL A 312 -26.49 16.32 -13.48
N PHE A 313 -26.45 17.14 -12.44
CA PHE A 313 -25.26 17.90 -12.07
C PHE A 313 -25.09 17.98 -10.56
N GLU A 314 -23.88 18.37 -10.15
CA GLU A 314 -23.50 18.47 -8.74
C GLU A 314 -23.39 19.95 -8.37
N TYR A 315 -24.00 20.32 -7.26
CA TYR A 315 -23.94 21.69 -6.71
C TYR A 315 -24.01 21.61 -5.18
N ALA A 316 -23.11 22.34 -4.51
CA ALA A 316 -23.03 22.38 -3.04
C ALA A 316 -23.02 20.99 -2.36
N LYS A 317 -22.23 20.05 -2.92
CA LYS A 317 -22.14 18.64 -2.46
C LYS A 317 -23.49 17.88 -2.44
N ALA A 318 -24.44 18.31 -3.25
CA ALA A 318 -25.68 17.59 -3.53
C ALA A 318 -25.81 17.32 -5.03
N THR A 319 -26.59 16.29 -5.39
CA THR A 319 -26.86 15.93 -6.78
C THR A 319 -28.25 16.43 -7.18
N TRP A 320 -28.34 17.09 -8.31
CA TRP A 320 -29.54 17.74 -8.84
C TRP A 320 -29.88 17.20 -10.22
N SER A 321 -31.17 17.17 -10.55
CA SER A 321 -31.70 16.81 -11.87
C SER A 321 -32.54 17.98 -12.37
N ILE A 322 -32.32 18.37 -13.64
CA ILE A 322 -33.07 19.43 -14.31
C ILE A 322 -33.58 18.94 -15.65
N SER A 323 -34.78 19.37 -16.02
CA SER A 323 -35.31 19.29 -17.39
C SER A 323 -35.69 20.68 -17.89
N VAL A 324 -35.40 20.97 -19.16
CA VAL A 324 -35.73 22.24 -19.82
C VAL A 324 -36.57 21.94 -21.06
N ASP A 325 -37.73 22.58 -21.18
CA ASP A 325 -38.54 22.55 -22.39
C ASP A 325 -38.05 23.66 -23.32
N SER A 326 -37.49 23.27 -24.47
CA SER A 326 -36.90 24.24 -25.41
C SER A 326 -37.95 25.10 -26.11
N ASN A 327 -39.15 24.55 -26.37
CA ASN A 327 -40.23 25.30 -27.00
C ASN A 327 -40.80 26.34 -26.03
N GLU A 328 -40.98 25.96 -24.76
CA GLU A 328 -41.40 26.90 -23.71
C GLU A 328 -40.33 27.97 -23.48
N TYR A 329 -39.05 27.60 -23.50
CA TYR A 329 -37.95 28.55 -23.36
C TYR A 329 -37.93 29.59 -24.48
N GLU A 330 -38.05 29.17 -25.74
CA GLU A 330 -38.09 30.07 -26.89
C GLU A 330 -39.31 31.00 -26.85
N LYS A 331 -40.48 30.47 -26.48
CA LYS A 331 -41.70 31.25 -26.31
C LYS A 331 -41.53 32.31 -25.21
N GLU A 332 -41.04 31.91 -24.04
CA GLU A 332 -40.83 32.82 -22.92
C GLU A 332 -39.71 33.82 -23.19
N LEU A 333 -38.72 33.51 -24.04
CA LEU A 333 -37.69 34.46 -24.46
C LEU A 333 -38.26 35.57 -25.35
N GLN A 334 -39.28 35.28 -26.15
CA GLN A 334 -40.00 36.27 -26.96
C GLN A 334 -40.95 37.14 -26.12
N GLU A 335 -41.57 36.56 -25.08
CA GLU A 335 -42.55 37.24 -24.23
C GLU A 335 -41.93 38.00 -23.03
N ASN A 336 -40.75 37.59 -22.53
CA ASN A 336 -40.07 38.26 -21.39
C ASN A 336 -38.81 39.02 -21.83
N THR A 337 -38.42 40.02 -21.04
CA THR A 337 -37.28 40.90 -21.34
C THR A 337 -35.91 40.33 -20.97
N THR A 338 -35.82 39.19 -20.26
CA THR A 338 -34.53 38.60 -19.85
C THR A 338 -34.44 37.08 -20.10
N PRO A 339 -33.28 36.55 -20.57
CA PRO A 339 -33.05 35.11 -20.70
C PRO A 339 -33.19 34.33 -19.38
N SER A 340 -32.95 34.99 -18.24
CA SER A 340 -33.05 34.37 -16.92
C SER A 340 -34.48 33.98 -16.58
N THR A 341 -35.43 34.91 -16.77
CA THR A 341 -36.85 34.68 -16.47
C THR A 341 -37.43 33.60 -17.37
N ALA A 342 -37.04 33.59 -18.65
CA ALA A 342 -37.44 32.55 -19.59
C ALA A 342 -36.94 31.16 -19.15
N PHE A 343 -35.68 31.05 -18.74
CA PHE A 343 -35.10 29.79 -18.29
C PHE A 343 -35.80 29.24 -17.04
N HIS A 344 -36.11 30.09 -16.06
CA HIS A 344 -36.78 29.65 -14.84
C HIS A 344 -38.19 29.12 -15.08
N LYS A 345 -38.95 29.72 -16.00
CA LYS A 345 -40.30 29.24 -16.35
C LYS A 345 -40.26 27.94 -17.14
N ALA A 346 -39.33 27.83 -18.09
CA ALA A 346 -39.20 26.67 -18.96
C ALA A 346 -38.44 25.48 -18.34
N SER A 347 -38.00 25.55 -17.08
CA SER A 347 -37.20 24.52 -16.44
C SER A 347 -37.81 23.97 -15.16
N LYS A 348 -37.59 22.67 -14.92
CA LYS A 348 -37.97 21.96 -13.69
C LYS A 348 -36.73 21.37 -13.06
N ILE A 349 -36.32 21.90 -11.92
CA ILE A 349 -35.15 21.47 -11.16
C ILE A 349 -35.57 20.75 -9.87
N ARG A 350 -34.88 19.67 -9.52
CA ARG A 350 -35.10 18.91 -8.27
C ARG A 350 -33.78 18.42 -7.68
N LYS A 351 -33.65 18.48 -6.36
CA LYS A 351 -32.58 17.78 -5.64
C LYS A 351 -32.89 16.29 -5.65
N ILE A 352 -31.97 15.48 -6.15
CA ILE A 352 -32.12 14.02 -6.24
C ILE A 352 -31.22 13.26 -5.27
N SER A 353 -30.26 13.95 -4.64
CA SER A 353 -29.47 13.38 -3.54
C SER A 353 -28.90 14.48 -2.65
N ASN A 354 -28.84 14.24 -1.34
CA ASN A 354 -28.21 15.12 -0.34
C ASN A 354 -26.69 14.88 -0.18
N CYS A 355 -26.11 14.05 -1.05
CA CYS A 355 -24.68 13.82 -1.14
C CYS A 355 -24.30 13.62 -2.61
N THR A 356 -23.03 13.84 -2.95
CA THR A 356 -22.48 13.43 -4.25
C THR A 356 -21.91 12.03 -4.16
N GLN A 357 -22.12 11.22 -5.21
CA GLN A 357 -21.56 9.88 -5.34
C GLN A 357 -20.43 9.89 -6.37
N GLU A 358 -19.20 9.99 -5.90
CA GLU A 358 -18.01 9.91 -6.74
C GLU A 358 -17.59 8.44 -6.90
N PHE A 359 -17.63 7.90 -8.12
CA PHE A 359 -17.14 6.56 -8.39
C PHE A 359 -15.62 6.53 -8.42
N LEU A 360 -15.02 5.68 -7.59
CA LEU A 360 -13.57 5.56 -7.49
C LEU A 360 -13.06 4.41 -8.36
N TYR A 361 -13.54 3.19 -8.11
CA TYR A 361 -13.08 1.98 -8.77
C TYR A 361 -14.02 0.78 -8.53
N ILE A 362 -13.79 -0.29 -9.27
CA ILE A 362 -14.33 -1.62 -8.98
C ILE A 362 -13.34 -2.38 -8.10
N GLU A 363 -13.84 -2.97 -7.03
CA GLU A 363 -13.09 -3.91 -6.21
C GLU A 363 -13.51 -5.33 -6.56
N ARG A 364 -12.55 -6.21 -6.82
CA ARG A 364 -12.79 -7.61 -7.19
C ARG A 364 -12.01 -8.56 -6.29
N ASP A 365 -12.71 -9.53 -5.71
CA ASP A 365 -12.11 -10.70 -5.10
C ASP A 365 -12.17 -11.84 -6.12
N GLU A 366 -11.02 -12.24 -6.67
CA GLU A 366 -10.95 -13.27 -7.70
C GLU A 366 -11.24 -14.67 -7.17
N LEU A 367 -11.02 -14.92 -5.87
CA LEU A 367 -11.25 -16.22 -5.26
C LEU A 367 -12.73 -16.42 -4.97
N ALA A 368 -13.39 -15.40 -4.41
CA ALA A 368 -14.82 -15.45 -4.13
C ALA A 368 -15.73 -15.16 -5.35
N ASP A 369 -15.15 -14.74 -6.48
CA ASP A 369 -15.85 -14.15 -7.65
C ASP A 369 -16.82 -13.02 -7.27
N ASP A 370 -16.47 -12.27 -6.23
CA ASP A 370 -17.26 -11.15 -5.71
C ASP A 370 -16.76 -9.81 -6.27
N GLN A 371 -17.70 -8.94 -6.63
CA GLN A 371 -17.40 -7.61 -7.15
C GLN A 371 -18.19 -6.51 -6.43
N ASN A 372 -17.49 -5.44 -6.04
CA ASN A 372 -18.08 -4.25 -5.43
C ASN A 372 -17.72 -2.97 -6.21
N TYR A 373 -18.68 -2.07 -6.32
CA TYR A 373 -18.51 -0.71 -6.82
C TYR A 373 -18.17 0.20 -5.64
N VAL A 374 -17.00 0.84 -5.70
CA VAL A 374 -16.51 1.68 -4.60
C VAL A 374 -16.84 3.15 -4.89
N LEU A 375 -17.63 3.75 -4.01
CA LEU A 375 -18.07 5.14 -4.12
C LEU A 375 -17.54 5.96 -2.93
N LYS A 376 -17.12 7.20 -3.20
CA LYS A 376 -16.88 8.22 -2.20
C LYS A 376 -18.10 9.14 -2.09
N LEU A 377 -18.69 9.16 -0.91
CA LEU A 377 -19.80 10.04 -0.56
C LEU A 377 -19.24 11.34 0.01
N ARG A 378 -19.71 12.47 -0.52
CA ARG A 378 -19.44 13.81 0.04
C ARG A 378 -20.76 14.43 0.42
N TYR A 379 -20.90 14.81 1.69
CA TYR A 379 -22.19 15.20 2.24
C TYR A 379 -22.42 16.71 2.19
N GLU A 380 -23.65 17.11 1.84
CA GLU A 380 -24.11 18.50 1.87
C GLU A 380 -24.07 19.10 3.29
N ASN A 381 -24.37 18.29 4.30
CA ASN A 381 -24.42 18.72 5.70
C ASN A 381 -23.04 18.89 6.36
N GLY A 382 -21.94 18.71 5.62
CA GLY A 382 -20.58 18.83 6.14
C GLY A 382 -20.06 17.61 6.90
N HIS A 383 -20.81 16.50 6.96
CA HIS A 383 -20.30 15.24 7.49
C HIS A 383 -19.02 14.81 6.71
N PRO A 384 -17.99 14.26 7.39
CA PRO A 384 -16.78 13.78 6.72
C PRO A 384 -17.08 12.86 5.55
N ASP A 385 -16.27 13.00 4.49
CA ASP A 385 -16.36 12.13 3.31
C ASP A 385 -16.25 10.65 3.73
N GLN A 386 -17.01 9.78 3.09
CA GLN A 386 -17.05 8.35 3.41
C GLN A 386 -16.89 7.50 2.16
N ILE A 387 -16.03 6.49 2.20
CA ILE A 387 -15.91 5.48 1.16
C ILE A 387 -16.82 4.30 1.50
N ILE A 388 -17.70 3.92 0.58
CA ILE A 388 -18.59 2.78 0.71
C ILE A 388 -18.37 1.79 -0.44
N LEU A 389 -18.57 0.51 -0.15
CA LEU A 389 -18.55 -0.57 -1.14
C LEU A 389 -20.00 -0.96 -1.43
N LEU A 390 -20.38 -1.11 -2.69
CA LEU A 390 -21.71 -1.49 -3.14
C LEU A 390 -21.67 -2.71 -4.09
N PRO A 391 -22.27 -3.86 -3.77
CA PRO A 391 -22.50 -4.92 -4.75
C PRO A 391 -23.34 -4.42 -5.93
N GLY A 392 -23.28 -5.11 -7.07
CA GLY A 392 -24.05 -4.72 -8.26
C GLY A 392 -25.56 -4.60 -8.03
N SER A 393 -26.14 -5.44 -7.16
CA SER A 393 -27.55 -5.37 -6.78
C SER A 393 -27.93 -4.09 -6.03
N CYS A 394 -26.97 -3.36 -5.46
CA CYS A 394 -27.24 -2.08 -4.79
C CYS A 394 -27.36 -0.91 -5.76
N ILE A 395 -26.94 -1.06 -7.02
CA ILE A 395 -26.96 0.02 -8.01
C ILE A 395 -27.86 -0.28 -9.21
N ASP A 396 -28.67 -1.35 -9.16
CA ASP A 396 -29.54 -1.79 -10.26
C ASP A 396 -30.75 -0.88 -10.49
N SER A 397 -31.19 -0.19 -9.44
CA SER A 397 -32.40 0.64 -9.42
C SER A 397 -32.30 1.77 -8.39
N PRO A 398 -33.06 2.86 -8.56
CA PRO A 398 -33.08 3.97 -7.60
C PRO A 398 -33.40 3.57 -6.16
N SER A 399 -34.33 2.63 -5.96
CA SER A 399 -34.74 2.15 -4.64
C SER A 399 -33.64 1.33 -3.96
N SER A 400 -32.97 0.45 -4.69
CA SER A 400 -31.81 -0.31 -4.19
C SER A 400 -30.67 0.61 -3.80
N LEU A 401 -30.36 1.61 -4.63
CA LEU A 401 -29.32 2.60 -4.34
C LEU A 401 -29.65 3.39 -3.08
N ASN A 402 -30.87 3.91 -2.97
CA ASN A 402 -31.30 4.65 -1.79
C ASN A 402 -31.22 3.78 -0.52
N LYS A 403 -31.67 2.52 -0.58
CA LYS A 403 -31.58 1.59 0.55
C LYS A 403 -30.13 1.33 0.95
N ALA A 404 -29.23 1.15 -0.01
CA ALA A 404 -27.81 0.93 0.25
C ALA A 404 -27.13 2.16 0.85
N LEU A 405 -27.45 3.36 0.35
CA LEU A 405 -26.97 4.64 0.90
C LEU A 405 -27.46 4.86 2.33
N LEU A 406 -28.72 4.51 2.64
CA LEU A 406 -29.26 4.57 4.00
C LEU A 406 -28.58 3.59 4.96
N GLN A 407 -28.21 2.40 4.47
CA GLN A 407 -27.58 1.36 5.30
C GLN A 407 -26.09 1.60 5.55
N ARG A 408 -25.39 2.17 4.58
CA ARG A 408 -23.91 2.26 4.59
C ARG A 408 -23.39 3.69 4.72
N GLY A 409 -24.19 4.66 4.30
CA GLY A 409 -23.87 6.08 4.41
C GLY A 409 -24.47 6.70 5.67
N SER A 410 -23.78 7.68 6.24
CA SER A 410 -24.25 8.47 7.38
C SER A 410 -25.39 9.44 7.01
N GLY A 411 -26.59 8.92 6.72
CA GLY A 411 -27.76 9.72 6.34
C GLY A 411 -27.80 10.13 4.86
N ALA A 412 -27.10 9.39 4.00
CA ALA A 412 -27.14 9.60 2.55
C ALA A 412 -28.48 9.13 1.95
N LEU A 413 -29.05 9.95 1.07
CA LEU A 413 -30.33 9.71 0.40
C LEU A 413 -30.20 9.86 -1.11
N PHE A 414 -30.93 9.04 -1.85
CA PHE A 414 -31.13 9.18 -3.29
C PHE A 414 -32.61 9.09 -3.63
N THR A 415 -33.16 10.15 -4.21
CA THR A 415 -34.56 10.31 -4.60
C THR A 415 -34.73 10.52 -6.12
N GLY A 416 -33.66 10.31 -6.89
CA GLY A 416 -33.70 10.36 -8.35
C GLY A 416 -34.52 9.22 -8.96
N ASN A 417 -34.91 9.38 -10.22
CA ASN A 417 -35.59 8.33 -10.98
C ASN A 417 -34.59 7.47 -11.78
N THR A 418 -35.09 6.48 -12.52
CA THR A 418 -34.25 5.57 -13.33
C THR A 418 -33.39 6.30 -14.35
N GLN A 419 -33.90 7.37 -14.99
CA GLN A 419 -33.12 8.14 -15.96
C GLN A 419 -31.98 8.92 -15.28
N ASP A 420 -32.23 9.45 -14.08
CA ASP A 420 -31.20 10.13 -13.28
C ASP A 420 -30.09 9.14 -12.89
N LEU A 421 -30.46 7.93 -12.44
CA LEU A 421 -29.50 6.88 -12.10
C LEU A 421 -28.70 6.41 -13.31
N ASN A 422 -29.35 6.18 -14.46
CA ASN A 422 -28.64 5.79 -15.70
C ASN A 422 -27.63 6.87 -16.12
N THR A 423 -27.94 8.15 -15.92
CA THR A 423 -27.01 9.26 -16.19
C THR A 423 -25.80 9.20 -15.27
N LEU A 424 -26.00 8.92 -13.98
CA LEU A 424 -24.91 8.73 -13.03
C LEU A 424 -24.05 7.50 -13.37
N GLN A 425 -24.67 6.36 -13.66
CA GLN A 425 -23.96 5.13 -14.06
C GLN A 425 -23.12 5.34 -15.33
N ASN A 426 -23.67 6.01 -16.35
CA ASN A 426 -22.92 6.34 -17.57
C ASN A 426 -21.71 7.23 -17.27
N ARG A 427 -21.81 8.12 -16.26
CA ARG A 427 -20.68 8.93 -15.79
C ARG A 427 -19.66 8.06 -15.05
N TRP A 428 -20.12 7.24 -14.10
CA TRP A 428 -19.27 6.36 -13.28
C TRP A 428 -18.47 5.38 -14.16
N PHE A 429 -19.10 4.78 -15.17
CA PHE A 429 -18.50 3.71 -15.96
C PHE A 429 -17.77 4.17 -17.22
N LYS A 430 -17.58 5.49 -17.39
CA LYS A 430 -16.80 6.04 -18.51
C LYS A 430 -15.33 5.62 -18.47
N THR A 431 -14.76 5.47 -17.26
CA THR A 431 -13.38 4.99 -17.07
C THR A 431 -13.37 4.13 -15.82
N ILE A 432 -13.15 2.83 -16.00
CA ILE A 432 -13.19 1.87 -14.91
C ILE A 432 -11.77 1.47 -14.54
N ARG A 433 -11.46 1.61 -13.26
CA ARG A 433 -10.28 1.03 -12.65
C ARG A 433 -10.71 -0.18 -11.81
N THR A 434 -9.95 -1.27 -11.86
CA THR A 434 -10.21 -2.46 -11.05
C THR A 434 -9.07 -2.66 -10.05
N ILE A 435 -9.44 -2.85 -8.78
CA ILE A 435 -8.54 -3.09 -7.65
C ILE A 435 -8.81 -4.50 -7.14
N GLN A 436 -7.76 -5.29 -6.96
CA GLN A 436 -7.86 -6.65 -6.46
C GLN A 436 -7.92 -6.63 -4.92
N SER A 437 -8.92 -7.31 -4.36
CA SER A 437 -9.06 -7.54 -2.93
C SER A 437 -8.60 -8.95 -2.59
N LEU A 438 -7.67 -9.07 -1.65
CA LEU A 438 -7.19 -10.35 -1.13
C LEU A 438 -8.04 -10.78 0.08
N PRO A 439 -8.54 -12.04 0.12
CA PRO A 439 -9.31 -12.56 1.24
C PRO A 439 -8.45 -13.00 2.44
N PHE A 440 -7.13 -12.74 2.38
CA PHE A 440 -6.14 -13.01 3.41
C PHE A 440 -5.23 -11.79 3.63
N ILE A 441 -4.44 -11.83 4.70
CA ILE A 441 -3.31 -10.92 4.90
C ILE A 441 -1.97 -11.63 4.73
N GLY A 442 -0.94 -10.89 4.36
CA GLY A 442 0.42 -11.38 4.18
C GLY A 442 0.81 -11.48 2.71
N TYR A 443 1.60 -12.49 2.34
CA TYR A 443 2.24 -12.53 1.01
C TYR A 443 1.31 -13.04 -0.10
N ASP A 444 1.09 -12.21 -1.12
CA ASP A 444 0.51 -12.65 -2.39
C ASP A 444 1.61 -13.00 -3.39
N ARG A 445 1.61 -14.27 -3.82
CA ARG A 445 2.62 -14.82 -4.73
C ARG A 445 2.56 -14.22 -6.13
N LEU A 446 1.37 -13.85 -6.61
CA LEU A 446 1.19 -13.36 -7.98
C LEU A 446 1.78 -11.96 -8.13
N SER A 447 1.45 -11.06 -7.21
CA SER A 447 1.99 -9.70 -7.17
C SER A 447 3.38 -9.60 -6.50
N LYS A 448 3.83 -10.66 -5.82
CA LYS A 448 5.06 -10.69 -4.99
C LYS A 448 5.06 -9.57 -3.95
N THR A 449 3.92 -9.38 -3.30
CA THR A 449 3.69 -8.27 -2.38
C THR A 449 3.12 -8.79 -1.07
N TYR A 450 3.67 -8.34 0.05
CA TYR A 450 3.06 -8.49 1.36
C TYR A 450 1.97 -7.43 1.53
N VAL A 451 0.73 -7.83 1.77
CA VAL A 451 -0.42 -6.92 1.91
C VAL A 451 -1.03 -7.11 3.30
N TYR A 452 -1.03 -6.04 4.08
CA TYR A 452 -1.71 -5.94 5.38
C TYR A 452 -2.74 -4.81 5.33
N GLN A 453 -3.47 -4.57 6.42
CA GLN A 453 -4.57 -3.59 6.43
C GLN A 453 -4.10 -2.14 6.26
N THR A 454 -2.95 -1.82 6.82
CA THR A 454 -2.44 -0.45 6.93
C THR A 454 -1.18 -0.22 6.10
N PHE A 455 -0.45 -1.28 5.73
CA PHE A 455 0.77 -1.19 4.94
C PHE A 455 0.92 -2.37 3.99
N ALA A 456 1.69 -2.18 2.93
CA ALA A 456 2.17 -3.25 2.07
C ALA A 456 3.69 -3.17 1.91
N VAL A 457 4.34 -4.29 1.60
CA VAL A 457 5.78 -4.35 1.31
C VAL A 457 6.02 -5.10 0.01
N ARG A 458 6.77 -4.48 -0.91
CA ARG A 458 7.18 -5.07 -2.18
C ARG A 458 8.63 -4.73 -2.47
N ASP A 459 9.44 -5.73 -2.83
CA ASP A 459 10.85 -5.55 -3.16
C ASP A 459 11.62 -4.73 -2.09
N GLY A 460 11.30 -4.97 -0.82
CA GLY A 460 11.92 -4.30 0.33
C GLY A 460 11.42 -2.89 0.63
N ARG A 461 10.45 -2.37 -0.13
CA ARG A 461 9.90 -1.02 0.05
C ARG A 461 8.51 -1.06 0.68
N VAL A 462 8.28 -0.20 1.66
CA VAL A 462 6.94 0.01 2.23
C VAL A 462 6.11 0.84 1.26
N ILE A 463 4.86 0.45 1.09
CA ILE A 463 3.89 1.13 0.25
C ILE A 463 2.74 1.55 1.15
N GLU A 464 2.49 2.85 1.18
CA GLU A 464 1.42 3.44 1.97
C GLU A 464 0.08 3.29 1.25
N ARG A 465 -0.97 3.19 2.06
CA ARG A 465 -2.34 3.14 1.57
C ARG A 465 -2.74 4.54 1.09
N ASN A 466 -3.25 4.64 -0.14
CA ASN A 466 -3.67 5.92 -0.69
C ASN A 466 -4.99 6.42 -0.05
N ASN A 467 -5.37 7.66 -0.39
CA ASN A 467 -6.60 8.30 0.11
C ASN A 467 -7.90 7.57 -0.30
N ASP A 468 -7.84 6.72 -1.32
CA ASP A 468 -8.97 5.93 -1.81
C ASP A 468 -9.03 4.54 -1.16
N GLY A 469 -8.07 4.22 -0.29
CA GLY A 469 -8.10 3.04 0.56
C GLY A 469 -7.51 1.77 -0.05
N TYR A 470 -6.54 1.86 -0.97
CA TYR A 470 -5.78 0.72 -1.51
C TYR A 470 -4.28 1.04 -1.71
N PHE A 471 -3.48 0.02 -2.03
CA PHE A 471 -2.06 0.14 -2.35
C PHE A 471 -1.84 0.21 -3.86
N GLU A 472 -1.14 1.26 -4.29
CA GLU A 472 -0.85 1.53 -5.71
C GLU A 472 0.44 0.83 -6.15
N LEU A 473 0.33 -0.15 -7.05
CA LEU A 473 1.46 -0.91 -7.60
C LEU A 473 1.59 -0.69 -9.12
N GLY A 474 1.52 0.57 -9.55
CA GLY A 474 1.60 0.98 -10.95
C GLY A 474 0.27 0.80 -11.69
N LYS A 475 0.09 -0.32 -12.39
CA LYS A 475 -1.20 -0.64 -13.04
C LYS A 475 -2.11 -1.53 -12.18
N LEU A 476 -1.52 -2.20 -11.18
CA LEU A 476 -2.23 -3.06 -10.26
C LEU A 476 -2.53 -2.28 -8.97
N GLY A 477 -3.75 -2.36 -8.49
CA GLY A 477 -4.10 -1.92 -7.14
C GLY A 477 -4.45 -3.12 -6.28
N LEU A 478 -3.92 -3.17 -5.06
CA LEU A 478 -4.18 -4.24 -4.09
C LEU A 478 -4.76 -3.69 -2.80
N LYS A 479 -5.63 -4.46 -2.17
CA LYS A 479 -6.06 -4.23 -0.78
C LYS A 479 -6.53 -5.54 -0.14
N THR A 480 -6.83 -5.48 1.15
CA THR A 480 -7.56 -6.52 1.88
C THR A 480 -8.65 -5.86 2.72
N ASN A 481 -9.82 -6.49 2.78
CA ASN A 481 -10.93 -6.06 3.65
C ASN A 481 -11.00 -6.81 4.97
N LEU A 482 -10.05 -7.71 5.23
CA LEU A 482 -10.03 -8.46 6.49
C LEU A 482 -9.84 -7.52 7.68
N LYS A 483 -10.85 -7.49 8.56
CA LYS A 483 -10.79 -6.75 9.83
C LYS A 483 -9.97 -7.48 10.89
N SER A 484 -9.95 -8.80 10.84
CA SER A 484 -9.21 -9.67 11.76
C SER A 484 -8.65 -10.87 10.97
N PRO A 485 -7.41 -11.30 11.22
CA PRO A 485 -6.47 -10.75 12.20
C PRO A 485 -5.95 -9.36 11.79
N HIS A 486 -5.75 -8.46 12.75
CA HIS A 486 -5.20 -7.12 12.51
C HIS A 486 -3.71 -7.10 12.88
N ILE A 487 -2.89 -6.50 12.02
CA ILE A 487 -1.44 -6.37 12.22
C ILE A 487 -1.08 -4.90 12.30
N ASN A 488 -0.57 -4.49 13.46
CA ASN A 488 -0.03 -3.15 13.68
C ASN A 488 1.40 -3.05 13.16
N TYR A 489 1.80 -1.84 12.79
CA TYR A 489 3.12 -1.53 12.27
C TYR A 489 3.71 -0.37 13.06
N ALA A 490 4.94 -0.54 13.54
CA ALA A 490 5.73 0.52 14.14
C ALA A 490 7.02 0.79 13.35
N SER A 491 7.41 2.06 13.27
CA SER A 491 8.69 2.48 12.69
C SER A 491 9.82 2.42 13.71
N GLY A 492 11.01 1.99 13.27
CA GLY A 492 12.22 1.97 14.09
C GLY A 492 12.38 0.62 14.78
N PHE A 493 13.15 -0.27 14.14
CA PHE A 493 13.43 -1.59 14.69
C PHE A 493 14.42 -1.50 15.86
N ASN A 494 14.01 -2.00 17.02
CA ASN A 494 14.89 -2.16 18.18
C ASN A 494 15.28 -3.64 18.33
N PRO A 495 16.54 -4.04 18.07
CA PRO A 495 16.97 -5.43 18.21
C PRO A 495 17.22 -5.87 19.66
N ALA A 496 17.29 -4.94 20.63
CA ALA A 496 17.82 -5.23 21.97
C ALA A 496 17.00 -6.25 22.77
N TRP A 497 15.70 -6.38 22.49
CA TRP A 497 14.84 -7.35 23.18
C TRP A 497 15.28 -8.80 22.95
N VAL A 498 16.02 -9.10 21.88
CA VAL A 498 16.51 -10.47 21.64
C VAL A 498 17.51 -10.92 22.72
N SER A 499 18.21 -9.98 23.37
CA SER A 499 19.08 -10.31 24.50
C SER A 499 18.28 -10.76 25.73
N ASP A 500 17.14 -10.11 25.99
CA ASP A 500 16.23 -10.56 27.04
C ASP A 500 15.54 -11.87 26.66
N LEU A 501 15.26 -12.11 25.37
CA LEU A 501 14.75 -13.39 24.86
C LEU A 501 15.73 -14.53 25.18
N TRP A 502 17.01 -14.34 24.88
CA TRP A 502 18.06 -15.29 25.22
C TRP A 502 18.17 -15.49 26.74
N ALA A 503 18.18 -14.42 27.52
CA ALA A 503 18.26 -14.52 28.98
C ALA A 503 17.05 -15.25 29.60
N ALA A 504 15.87 -15.14 28.99
CA ALA A 504 14.64 -15.77 29.47
C ALA A 504 14.51 -17.24 29.03
N PHE A 505 14.85 -17.55 27.76
CA PHE A 505 14.51 -18.82 27.11
C PHE A 505 15.71 -19.56 26.48
N GLY A 506 16.90 -18.95 26.44
CA GLY A 506 18.11 -19.53 25.88
C GLY A 506 17.97 -19.96 24.42
N ALA A 507 18.60 -21.10 24.08
CA ALA A 507 18.54 -21.70 22.75
C ALA A 507 17.09 -21.96 22.28
N LYS A 508 16.21 -22.39 23.19
CA LYS A 508 14.80 -22.68 22.87
C LYS A 508 14.06 -21.44 22.38
N GLY A 509 14.37 -20.28 22.97
CA GLY A 509 13.83 -18.98 22.53
C GLY A 509 14.29 -18.61 21.13
N LEU A 510 15.59 -18.72 20.83
CA LEU A 510 16.14 -18.40 19.50
C LEU A 510 15.71 -19.40 18.44
N ILE A 511 15.61 -20.68 18.76
CA ILE A 511 15.10 -21.71 17.84
C ILE A 511 13.64 -21.41 17.46
N THR A 512 12.81 -21.08 18.45
CA THR A 512 11.42 -20.69 18.22
C THR A 512 11.34 -19.42 17.37
N LEU A 513 12.16 -18.40 17.66
CA LEU A 513 12.24 -17.18 16.85
C LEU A 513 12.74 -17.45 15.42
N GLY A 514 13.71 -18.34 15.24
CA GLY A 514 14.22 -18.77 13.93
C GLY A 514 13.12 -19.40 13.09
N PHE A 515 12.40 -20.39 13.64
CA PHE A 515 11.24 -20.97 12.97
C PHE A 515 10.16 -19.92 12.69
N TRP A 516 9.84 -19.06 13.67
CA TRP A 516 8.87 -17.97 13.52
C TRP A 516 9.22 -17.06 12.34
N THR A 517 10.51 -16.73 12.18
CA THR A 517 11.03 -15.96 11.06
C THR A 517 10.82 -16.69 9.73
N ALA A 518 11.08 -18.00 9.66
CA ALA A 518 10.84 -18.80 8.47
C ALA A 518 9.35 -18.82 8.05
N THR A 519 8.42 -18.72 9.01
CA THR A 519 6.98 -18.63 8.68
C THR A 519 6.64 -17.41 7.82
N LEU A 520 7.43 -16.33 7.92
CA LEU A 520 7.28 -15.10 7.13
C LEU A 520 7.67 -15.27 5.65
N PHE A 521 8.19 -16.44 5.30
CA PHE A 521 8.62 -16.82 3.95
C PHE A 521 8.11 -18.22 3.57
N ALA A 522 7.04 -18.70 4.19
CA ALA A 522 6.54 -20.07 4.04
C ALA A 522 6.29 -20.47 2.57
N GLN A 523 5.68 -19.58 1.77
CA GLN A 523 5.43 -19.83 0.35
C GLN A 523 6.72 -19.89 -0.47
N GLN A 524 7.70 -19.04 -0.18
CA GLN A 524 9.00 -19.00 -0.85
C GLN A 524 9.79 -20.27 -0.54
N ILE A 525 9.84 -20.67 0.74
CA ILE A 525 10.49 -21.90 1.19
C ILE A 525 9.84 -23.11 0.51
N ARG A 526 8.51 -23.24 0.54
CA ARG A 526 7.81 -24.35 -0.15
C ARG A 526 8.01 -24.32 -1.67
N SER A 527 8.15 -23.14 -2.28
CA SER A 527 8.42 -23.07 -3.72
C SER A 527 9.77 -23.71 -4.08
N GLN A 528 10.78 -23.58 -3.22
CA GLN A 528 12.14 -24.10 -3.42
C GLN A 528 12.30 -25.53 -2.88
N HIS A 529 11.91 -25.75 -1.62
CA HIS A 529 12.13 -26.99 -0.85
C HIS A 529 10.93 -27.93 -0.83
N LYS A 530 9.81 -27.57 -1.48
CA LYS A 530 8.55 -28.33 -1.57
C LYS A 530 7.76 -28.46 -0.27
N SER A 531 8.36 -28.22 0.88
CA SER A 531 7.71 -28.33 2.18
C SER A 531 8.27 -27.35 3.22
N LEU A 532 7.50 -27.17 4.29
CA LEU A 532 7.91 -26.52 5.53
C LEU A 532 7.35 -27.33 6.72
N PRO A 533 8.17 -27.76 7.70
CA PRO A 533 7.72 -28.56 8.82
C PRO A 533 6.75 -27.84 9.74
N PHE A 534 6.03 -28.62 10.54
CA PHE A 534 5.27 -28.10 11.68
C PHE A 534 6.23 -27.94 12.85
N PHE A 535 6.04 -26.90 13.65
CA PHE A 535 6.84 -26.64 14.83
C PHE A 535 6.01 -26.84 16.08
N GLU A 536 6.49 -27.66 16.99
CA GLU A 536 5.79 -28.05 18.19
C GLU A 536 6.56 -27.57 19.42
N VAL A 537 5.88 -26.82 20.28
CA VAL A 537 6.38 -26.30 21.55
C VAL A 537 5.59 -26.95 22.68
N THR A 538 6.24 -27.84 23.43
CA THR A 538 5.61 -28.63 24.51
C THR A 538 6.21 -28.33 25.86
N GLY A 539 5.56 -28.74 26.96
CA GLY A 539 6.10 -28.58 28.31
C GLY A 539 5.03 -28.42 29.38
N GLU A 540 5.40 -28.45 30.66
CA GLU A 540 4.44 -28.30 31.75
C GLU A 540 3.77 -26.90 31.78
N PRO A 541 2.60 -26.76 32.42
CA PRO A 541 2.04 -25.45 32.75
C PRO A 541 3.06 -24.58 33.50
N GLY A 542 3.20 -23.32 33.07
CA GLY A 542 4.19 -22.40 33.65
C GLY A 542 5.62 -22.54 33.10
N ALA A 543 5.85 -23.33 32.04
CA ALA A 543 7.13 -23.39 31.33
C ALA A 543 7.44 -22.15 30.44
N GLY A 544 6.51 -21.19 30.34
CA GLY A 544 6.69 -19.93 29.60
C GLY A 544 6.36 -19.99 28.10
N LYS A 545 5.72 -21.08 27.63
CA LYS A 545 5.36 -21.31 26.21
C LYS A 545 4.43 -20.23 25.65
N SER A 546 3.29 -20.02 26.30
CA SER A 546 2.29 -19.01 25.92
C SER A 546 2.92 -17.62 25.90
N THR A 547 3.69 -17.29 26.95
CA THR A 547 4.44 -16.03 27.04
C THR A 547 5.37 -15.82 25.84
N LEU A 548 6.15 -16.83 25.45
CA LEU A 548 7.03 -16.75 24.28
C LEU A 548 6.23 -16.49 22.99
N ILE A 549 5.12 -17.19 22.80
CA ILE A 549 4.27 -17.05 21.61
C ILE A 549 3.63 -15.67 21.55
N GLU A 550 3.09 -15.17 22.67
CA GLU A 550 2.51 -13.84 22.78
C GLU A 550 3.56 -12.76 22.48
N ILE A 551 4.80 -12.91 22.98
CA ILE A 551 5.91 -12.00 22.67
C ILE A 551 6.20 -11.99 21.16
N LEU A 552 6.25 -13.16 20.50
CA LEU A 552 6.52 -13.24 19.07
C LEU A 552 5.38 -12.67 18.21
N TRP A 553 4.13 -12.85 18.64
CA TRP A 553 2.99 -12.17 18.03
C TRP A 553 3.04 -10.66 18.23
N ALA A 554 3.38 -10.19 19.43
CA ALA A 554 3.51 -8.77 19.73
C ALA A 554 4.61 -8.13 18.88
N ALA A 555 5.74 -8.83 18.66
CA ALA A 555 6.81 -8.39 17.76
C ALA A 555 6.32 -8.24 16.30
N CYS A 556 5.34 -9.05 15.92
CA CYS A 556 4.64 -8.96 14.64
C CYS A 556 3.43 -8.00 14.66
N GLY A 557 3.20 -7.26 15.74
CA GLY A 557 2.13 -6.27 15.86
C GLY A 557 0.75 -6.84 16.16
N ARG A 558 0.68 -8.00 16.83
CA ARG A 558 -0.57 -8.66 17.18
C ARG A 558 -0.58 -9.07 18.66
N ASP A 559 -1.66 -8.76 19.38
CA ASP A 559 -1.92 -9.32 20.71
C ASP A 559 -2.74 -10.60 20.55
N TYR A 560 -2.08 -11.76 20.59
CA TYR A 560 -2.68 -13.06 20.30
C TYR A 560 -1.79 -14.20 20.79
N GLU A 561 -2.40 -15.31 21.22
CA GLU A 561 -1.70 -16.55 21.55
C GLU A 561 -1.88 -17.58 20.43
N GLY A 562 -3.11 -18.07 20.23
CA GLY A 562 -3.42 -19.07 19.23
C GLY A 562 -4.90 -19.44 19.20
N PHE A 563 -5.22 -20.47 18.43
CA PHE A 563 -6.57 -20.97 18.21
C PHE A 563 -6.68 -22.41 18.68
N ASP A 564 -7.76 -22.73 19.39
CA ASP A 564 -8.09 -24.09 19.80
C ASP A 564 -8.98 -24.75 18.72
N PRO A 565 -8.42 -25.66 17.88
CA PRO A 565 -9.18 -26.33 16.85
C PRO A 565 -10.19 -27.36 17.40
N ALA A 566 -10.00 -27.89 18.61
CA ALA A 566 -10.90 -28.86 19.22
C ALA A 566 -12.24 -28.23 19.63
N LYS A 567 -12.25 -26.92 19.91
CA LYS A 567 -13.46 -26.13 20.22
C LYS A 567 -14.17 -25.57 18.98
N ALA A 568 -13.72 -25.88 17.77
CA ALA A 568 -14.22 -25.26 16.54
C ALA A 568 -14.81 -26.24 15.51
N ARG A 569 -15.72 -25.74 14.68
CA ARG A 569 -16.28 -26.51 13.54
C ARG A 569 -15.27 -26.55 12.37
N PRO A 570 -15.29 -27.59 11.51
CA PRO A 570 -14.38 -27.70 10.37
C PRO A 570 -14.30 -26.46 9.47
N ALA A 571 -15.44 -25.80 9.20
CA ALA A 571 -15.49 -24.57 8.41
C ALA A 571 -14.75 -23.39 9.08
N ALA A 572 -14.80 -23.30 10.42
CA ALA A 572 -14.09 -22.27 11.17
C ALA A 572 -12.58 -22.53 11.23
N ILE A 573 -12.17 -23.80 11.35
CA ILE A 573 -10.76 -24.23 11.26
C ILE A 573 -10.20 -23.84 9.88
N ARG A 574 -10.88 -24.22 8.80
CA ARG A 574 -10.49 -23.87 7.42
C ARG A 574 -10.37 -22.36 7.22
N ARG A 575 -11.32 -21.58 7.75
CA ARG A 575 -11.26 -20.11 7.66
C ARG A 575 -10.02 -19.58 8.35
N THR A 576 -9.69 -20.10 9.53
CA THR A 576 -8.49 -19.72 10.29
C THR A 576 -7.21 -20.02 9.50
N PHE A 577 -7.14 -21.18 8.84
CA PHE A 577 -5.98 -21.57 8.03
C PHE A 577 -5.76 -20.69 6.79
N ASN A 578 -6.85 -20.14 6.22
CA ASN A 578 -6.80 -19.35 4.99
C ASN A 578 -6.84 -17.83 5.21
N GLN A 579 -6.94 -17.36 6.47
CA GLN A 579 -6.95 -15.91 6.77
C GLN A 579 -5.56 -15.27 6.61
N VAL A 580 -4.50 -16.07 6.60
CA VAL A 580 -3.12 -15.58 6.59
C VAL A 580 -2.25 -16.33 5.57
N ALA A 581 -1.29 -15.61 5.02
CA ALA A 581 -0.27 -16.09 4.11
C ALA A 581 1.11 -15.63 4.61
N ASN A 582 2.12 -16.50 4.60
CA ASN A 582 3.44 -16.19 5.17
C ASN A 582 3.37 -15.64 6.61
N LEU A 583 2.59 -16.31 7.45
CA LEU A 583 2.45 -16.03 8.87
C LEU A 583 2.21 -17.35 9.60
N PRO A 584 2.49 -17.40 10.91
CA PRO A 584 2.19 -18.58 11.71
C PRO A 584 0.68 -18.70 11.96
N VAL A 585 0.20 -19.93 11.96
CA VAL A 585 -1.10 -20.35 12.47
C VAL A 585 -0.82 -21.20 13.71
N VAL A 586 -1.09 -20.63 14.88
CA VAL A 586 -0.79 -21.26 16.17
C VAL A 586 -2.00 -22.07 16.65
N LEU A 587 -1.79 -23.35 16.90
CA LEU A 587 -2.75 -24.29 17.46
C LEU A 587 -2.44 -24.49 18.94
N ILE A 588 -3.43 -24.27 19.81
CA ILE A 588 -3.29 -24.42 21.26
C ILE A 588 -4.27 -25.44 21.82
N GLU A 589 -3.95 -25.98 23.00
CA GLU A 589 -4.87 -26.78 23.84
C GLU A 589 -5.55 -27.98 23.13
N SER A 590 -4.94 -28.54 22.08
CA SER A 590 -5.55 -29.64 21.31
C SER A 590 -5.32 -31.03 21.93
N ASP A 591 -4.86 -31.10 23.18
CA ASP A 591 -4.53 -32.30 23.96
C ASP A 591 -5.78 -32.87 24.67
N TYR A 592 -6.81 -33.30 23.92
CA TYR A 592 -7.98 -33.96 24.52
C TYR A 592 -7.91 -35.48 24.36
N THR A 593 -7.71 -36.19 25.47
CA THR A 593 -7.82 -37.64 25.59
C THR A 593 -9.28 -38.10 25.52
N GLU A 594 -9.61 -38.83 24.45
CA GLU A 594 -10.69 -39.81 24.17
C GLU A 594 -12.12 -39.75 24.79
N GLU A 595 -12.45 -38.95 25.81
CA GLU A 595 -13.71 -39.13 26.56
C GLU A 595 -14.96 -38.41 26.01
N LYS A 596 -14.92 -37.75 24.85
CA LYS A 596 -16.15 -37.19 24.24
C LYS A 596 -16.25 -37.46 22.74
N LYS A 597 -16.55 -38.72 22.40
CA LYS A 597 -17.07 -39.13 21.08
C LYS A 597 -18.47 -38.55 20.87
N HIS A 598 -18.59 -37.32 20.37
CA HIS A 598 -19.71 -36.91 19.50
C HIS A 598 -19.31 -35.64 18.73
N LEU A 599 -19.29 -35.75 17.40
CA LEU A 599 -18.82 -34.83 16.35
C LEU A 599 -17.35 -35.04 15.93
N ALA A 600 -17.13 -35.18 14.62
CA ALA A 600 -15.83 -35.33 13.98
C ALA A 600 -14.89 -34.16 14.36
N GLN A 601 -14.08 -34.38 15.40
CA GLN A 601 -13.12 -33.43 15.95
C GLN A 601 -11.81 -33.46 15.16
N PHE A 602 -11.12 -32.32 15.16
CA PHE A 602 -9.80 -32.13 14.58
C PHE A 602 -8.80 -33.20 15.05
N THR A 603 -7.98 -33.72 14.13
CA THR A 603 -6.83 -34.57 14.45
C THR A 603 -5.56 -34.01 13.81
N PHE A 604 -4.39 -34.20 14.42
CA PHE A 604 -3.13 -33.76 13.83
C PHE A 604 -2.79 -34.51 12.52
N ASP A 605 -3.33 -35.71 12.32
CA ASP A 605 -3.22 -36.40 11.05
C ASP A 605 -3.94 -35.67 9.90
N SER A 606 -4.99 -34.90 10.20
CA SER A 606 -5.74 -34.14 9.21
C SER A 606 -4.95 -32.97 8.59
N ILE A 607 -3.89 -32.49 9.26
CA ILE A 607 -3.08 -31.37 8.78
C ILE A 607 -1.88 -31.81 7.93
N LYS A 608 -1.63 -33.12 7.72
CA LYS A 608 -0.53 -33.62 6.86
C LYS A 608 -0.41 -32.88 5.51
N PRO A 609 -1.49 -32.58 4.77
CA PRO A 609 -1.40 -31.89 3.48
C PRO A 609 -0.83 -30.46 3.58
N LEU A 610 -0.97 -29.80 4.74
CA LEU A 610 -0.51 -28.43 4.97
C LEU A 610 1.02 -28.30 4.98
N TYR A 611 1.74 -29.41 5.22
CA TYR A 611 3.20 -29.48 5.16
C TYR A 611 3.73 -29.05 3.78
N ASP A 612 3.07 -29.51 2.72
CA ASP A 612 3.37 -29.18 1.32
C ASP A 612 2.64 -27.89 0.85
N GLY A 613 1.83 -27.26 1.70
CA GLY A 613 0.97 -26.12 1.32
C GLY A 613 -0.23 -26.51 0.44
N ARG A 614 -0.68 -27.77 0.52
CA ARG A 614 -1.86 -28.25 -0.23
C ARG A 614 -3.16 -27.74 0.40
N GLY A 615 -4.27 -28.18 -0.20
CA GLY A 615 -5.62 -27.79 0.17
C GLY A 615 -5.98 -27.96 1.64
N THR A 616 -6.79 -27.04 2.12
CA THR A 616 -7.36 -27.01 3.49
C THR A 616 -8.73 -27.70 3.56
N GLY A 617 -9.11 -28.46 2.53
CA GLY A 617 -10.41 -29.07 2.33
C GLY A 617 -11.30 -28.32 1.33
N ALA A 618 -12.21 -29.04 0.67
CA ALA A 618 -13.14 -28.53 -0.35
C ALA A 618 -14.40 -27.89 0.27
N ILE A 619 -14.89 -26.79 -0.31
CA ILE A 619 -16.26 -26.28 -0.10
C ILE A 619 -17.05 -26.49 -1.39
N GLY A 620 -18.27 -27.01 -1.28
CA GLY A 620 -19.22 -27.01 -2.38
C GLY A 620 -19.69 -25.58 -2.65
N ILE A 621 -19.48 -25.10 -3.87
CA ILE A 621 -20.01 -23.80 -4.29
C ILE A 621 -21.53 -23.92 -4.41
N ALA A 622 -22.29 -22.94 -3.93
CA ALA A 622 -23.75 -22.93 -4.04
C ALA A 622 -24.19 -22.58 -5.48
N ASN A 623 -23.71 -23.34 -6.46
CA ASN A 623 -24.10 -23.28 -7.86
C ASN A 623 -24.79 -24.59 -8.25
N ARG A 624 -25.59 -24.61 -9.32
CA ARG A 624 -26.29 -25.81 -9.81
C ARG A 624 -25.34 -26.90 -10.36
N GLY A 625 -24.03 -26.81 -10.11
CA GLY A 625 -22.97 -27.72 -10.57
C GLY A 625 -22.21 -28.38 -9.41
N ASN A 626 -21.28 -29.28 -9.72
CA ASN A 626 -20.45 -30.01 -8.75
C ASN A 626 -19.09 -29.31 -8.48
N ASP A 627 -18.99 -28.01 -8.72
CA ASP A 627 -17.73 -27.28 -8.57
C ASP A 627 -17.36 -27.12 -7.10
N THR A 628 -16.14 -27.54 -6.75
CA THR A 628 -15.55 -27.43 -5.41
C THR A 628 -14.36 -26.48 -5.43
N GLU A 629 -14.35 -25.51 -4.52
CA GLU A 629 -13.21 -24.62 -4.32
C GLU A 629 -12.35 -25.16 -3.17
N GLU A 630 -11.08 -25.45 -3.44
CA GLU A 630 -10.10 -25.86 -2.43
C GLU A 630 -8.99 -24.82 -2.30
N ALA A 631 -9.02 -24.04 -1.22
CA ALA A 631 -7.99 -23.05 -0.92
C ALA A 631 -6.70 -23.72 -0.43
N MET A 632 -5.59 -23.35 -1.06
CA MET A 632 -4.24 -23.80 -0.69
C MET A 632 -3.79 -23.14 0.61
N PHE A 633 -3.09 -23.89 1.45
CA PHE A 633 -2.54 -23.36 2.70
C PHE A 633 -1.28 -22.53 2.46
N GLN A 634 -1.31 -21.28 2.90
CA GLN A 634 -0.25 -20.30 2.62
C GLN A 634 0.56 -19.89 3.87
N GLY A 635 0.16 -20.34 5.06
CA GLY A 635 0.86 -20.07 6.33
C GLY A 635 1.84 -21.18 6.74
N ALA A 636 2.23 -21.18 8.01
CA ALA A 636 2.99 -22.26 8.66
C ALA A 636 2.30 -22.68 9.97
N ILE A 637 2.40 -23.95 10.36
CA ILE A 637 1.75 -24.44 11.58
C ILE A 637 2.74 -24.38 12.75
N VAL A 638 2.30 -23.76 13.84
CA VAL A 638 2.92 -23.83 15.16
C VAL A 638 1.95 -24.51 16.11
N ILE A 639 2.40 -25.47 16.89
CA ILE A 639 1.60 -26.24 17.84
C ILE A 639 2.15 -25.93 19.23
N ALA A 640 1.30 -25.50 20.16
CA ALA A 640 1.69 -25.20 21.52
C ALA A 640 0.80 -25.95 22.51
N GLN A 641 1.39 -26.93 23.19
CA GLN A 641 0.65 -27.95 23.94
C GLN A 641 1.36 -28.32 25.24
N ASN A 642 0.67 -29.02 26.14
CA ASN A 642 1.29 -29.48 27.37
C ASN A 642 2.01 -30.80 27.15
N THR A 643 1.38 -31.70 26.39
CA THR A 643 1.93 -32.99 26.00
C THR A 643 2.33 -32.98 24.53
N GLU A 644 3.26 -33.86 24.15
CA GLU A 644 3.65 -33.98 22.75
C GLU A 644 2.53 -34.64 21.92
N VAL A 645 2.37 -34.18 20.68
CA VAL A 645 1.44 -34.69 19.68
C VAL A 645 1.59 -36.20 19.56
N GLN A 646 0.45 -36.88 19.61
CA GLN A 646 0.31 -38.28 19.25
C GLN A 646 -0.34 -38.37 17.87
N GLY A 647 0.12 -39.31 17.04
CA GLY A 647 -0.39 -39.49 15.68
C GLY A 647 0.42 -40.51 14.91
N GLU A 648 0.06 -40.72 13.65
CA GLU A 648 0.79 -41.65 12.78
C GLU A 648 2.25 -41.20 12.58
N GLN A 649 3.13 -42.16 12.30
CA GLN A 649 4.55 -41.91 11.97
C GLN A 649 4.71 -40.81 10.92
N ALA A 650 3.87 -40.80 9.88
CA ALA A 650 3.91 -39.78 8.84
C ALA A 650 3.68 -38.35 9.38
N THR A 651 2.84 -38.17 10.41
CA THR A 651 2.63 -36.88 11.08
C THR A 651 3.85 -36.51 11.91
N LEU A 652 4.34 -37.44 12.72
CA LEU A 652 5.50 -37.20 13.60
C LEU A 652 6.77 -36.84 12.81
N GLU A 653 6.97 -37.44 11.63
CA GLU A 653 8.08 -37.12 10.74
C GLU A 653 8.05 -35.68 10.19
N ARG A 654 6.91 -34.99 10.28
CA ARG A 654 6.73 -33.60 9.82
C ARG A 654 6.85 -32.58 10.95
N ILE A 655 7.03 -33.02 12.20
CA ILE A 655 7.00 -32.16 13.38
C ILE A 655 8.40 -32.02 14.00
N LEU A 656 8.84 -30.77 14.14
CA LEU A 656 9.99 -30.36 14.94
C LEU A 656 9.52 -30.17 16.40
N ALA A 657 9.80 -31.13 17.29
CA ALA A 657 9.46 -31.01 18.71
C ALA A 657 10.52 -30.25 19.48
N LEU A 658 10.10 -29.22 20.21
CA LEU A 658 10.91 -28.49 21.17
C LEU A 658 10.24 -28.51 22.54
N ARG A 659 10.81 -29.28 23.47
CA ARG A 659 10.28 -29.45 24.82
C ARG A 659 10.81 -28.40 25.78
N PHE A 660 9.95 -27.65 26.44
CA PHE A 660 10.30 -26.69 27.49
C PHE A 660 10.24 -27.35 28.87
N ASN A 661 11.26 -27.06 29.67
CA ASN A 661 11.29 -27.40 31.09
C ASN A 661 10.70 -26.25 31.91
N ARG A 662 10.33 -26.53 33.16
CA ARG A 662 9.84 -25.49 34.08
C ARG A 662 10.86 -24.34 34.18
N ALA A 663 10.39 -23.11 34.06
CA ALA A 663 11.23 -21.92 34.08
C ALA A 663 12.02 -21.83 35.40
N LYS A 664 13.32 -21.53 35.30
CA LYS A 664 14.18 -21.29 36.46
C LYS A 664 13.87 -19.91 37.04
N ARG A 665 14.01 -19.74 38.36
CA ARG A 665 13.75 -18.44 39.02
C ARG A 665 14.63 -17.31 38.48
N GLU A 666 15.84 -17.62 38.04
CA GLU A 666 16.81 -16.66 37.47
C GLU A 666 16.38 -16.07 36.12
N THR A 667 15.51 -16.74 35.37
CA THR A 667 15.06 -16.27 34.04
C THR A 667 13.83 -15.38 34.09
N ILE A 668 13.09 -15.40 35.22
CA ILE A 668 11.84 -14.64 35.42
C ILE A 668 12.02 -13.12 35.21
N PRO A 669 13.08 -12.45 35.73
CA PRO A 669 13.24 -11.01 35.52
C PRO A 669 13.41 -10.62 34.05
N ALA A 670 14.09 -11.44 33.25
CA ALA A 670 14.24 -11.20 31.81
C ALA A 670 12.91 -11.38 31.07
N ALA A 671 12.17 -12.44 31.41
CA ALA A 671 10.82 -12.66 30.86
C ALA A 671 9.88 -11.49 31.18
N GLN A 672 9.94 -10.93 32.39
CA GLN A 672 9.12 -9.78 32.76
C GLN A 672 9.49 -8.51 31.98
N ARG A 673 10.79 -8.28 31.70
CA ARG A 673 11.22 -7.17 30.84
C ARG A 673 10.67 -7.31 29.43
N LEU A 674 10.69 -8.52 28.86
CA LEU A 674 10.10 -8.79 27.54
C LEU A 674 8.60 -8.52 27.52
N ILE A 675 7.85 -9.00 28.52
CA ILE A 675 6.40 -8.78 28.62
C ILE A 675 6.06 -7.29 28.73
N ASN A 676 6.91 -6.52 29.40
CA ASN A 676 6.71 -5.08 29.50
C ASN A 676 7.03 -4.39 28.17
N ALA A 677 8.16 -4.75 27.53
CA ALA A 677 8.53 -4.24 26.23
C ALA A 677 7.50 -4.59 25.14
N SER A 678 6.89 -5.78 25.20
CA SER A 678 5.89 -6.23 24.22
C SER A 678 4.60 -5.42 24.23
N LYS A 679 4.37 -4.61 25.27
CA LYS A 679 3.23 -3.70 25.40
C LYS A 679 3.53 -2.30 24.86
N GLU A 680 4.79 -2.01 24.53
CA GLU A 680 5.17 -0.73 23.94
C GLU A 680 4.81 -0.71 22.45
N ASP A 681 4.31 0.42 21.95
CA ASP A 681 3.88 0.56 20.56
C ASP A 681 5.01 0.28 19.55
N ASN A 682 6.26 0.56 19.92
CA ASN A 682 7.45 0.38 19.08
C ASN A 682 7.91 -1.09 18.93
N PHE A 683 7.35 -2.02 19.72
CA PHE A 683 7.74 -3.42 19.71
C PHE A 683 7.30 -4.14 18.42
N ALA A 684 6.22 -3.66 17.80
CA ALA A 684 5.64 -4.13 16.53
C ALA A 684 6.48 -3.78 15.28
N SER A 685 7.80 -3.94 15.36
CA SER A 685 8.75 -3.56 14.32
C SER A 685 9.51 -4.74 13.70
N PHE A 686 9.38 -5.96 14.27
CA PHE A 686 10.10 -7.14 13.78
C PHE A 686 9.61 -7.62 12.42
N LEU A 687 8.29 -7.86 12.27
CA LEU A 687 7.70 -8.30 11.01
C LEU A 687 8.10 -7.42 9.80
N PRO A 688 7.87 -6.09 9.83
CA PRO A 688 8.24 -5.23 8.71
C PRO A 688 9.76 -5.18 8.48
N GLN A 689 10.59 -5.28 9.53
CA GLN A 689 12.04 -5.30 9.38
C GLN A 689 12.53 -6.54 8.64
N VAL A 690 11.91 -7.69 8.90
CA VAL A 690 12.26 -8.97 8.27
C VAL A 690 11.81 -9.00 6.81
N ILE A 691 10.54 -8.71 6.53
CA ILE A 691 9.99 -8.83 5.16
C ILE A 691 10.58 -7.77 4.21
N LYS A 692 11.08 -6.63 4.71
CA LYS A 692 11.84 -5.67 3.90
C LYS A 692 13.14 -6.26 3.35
N GLN A 693 13.69 -7.27 4.03
CA GLN A 693 14.95 -7.91 3.69
C GLN A 693 14.75 -9.26 2.98
N GLU A 694 13.55 -9.55 2.46
CA GLU A 694 13.16 -10.84 1.86
C GLU A 694 14.26 -11.51 1.03
N LYS A 695 14.78 -10.83 0.00
CA LYS A 695 15.81 -11.40 -0.89
C LYS A 695 17.07 -11.80 -0.15
N ALA A 696 17.55 -10.90 0.70
CA ALA A 696 18.80 -11.09 1.43
C ALA A 696 18.64 -12.14 2.54
N TRP A 697 17.46 -12.23 3.16
CA TRP A 697 17.12 -13.29 4.11
C TRP A 697 17.09 -14.66 3.43
N LEU A 698 16.42 -14.80 2.28
CA LEU A 698 16.37 -16.05 1.51
C LEU A 698 17.76 -16.50 1.06
N GLU A 699 18.62 -15.58 0.62
CA GLU A 699 20.02 -15.89 0.31
C GLU A 699 20.81 -16.37 1.54
N CYS A 700 20.59 -15.75 2.71
CA CYS A 700 21.21 -16.17 3.96
C CYS A 700 20.70 -17.55 4.39
N PHE A 701 19.40 -17.81 4.24
CA PHE A 701 18.78 -19.10 4.52
C PHE A 701 19.39 -20.21 3.65
N GLU A 702 19.53 -20.00 2.34
CA GLU A 702 20.16 -20.97 1.44
C GLU A 702 21.65 -21.21 1.76
N LYS A 703 22.38 -20.18 2.23
CA LYS A 703 23.74 -20.36 2.75
C LYS A 703 23.74 -21.22 4.02
N GLY A 704 22.80 -20.99 4.92
CA GLY A 704 22.60 -21.81 6.13
C GLY A 704 22.29 -23.27 5.78
N MET A 705 21.40 -23.51 4.83
CA MET A 705 21.08 -24.87 4.35
C MET A 705 22.34 -25.62 3.93
N LYS A 706 23.25 -24.98 3.18
CA LYS A 706 24.52 -25.60 2.75
C LYS A 706 25.53 -25.75 3.88
N ALA A 707 25.61 -24.77 4.78
CA ALA A 707 26.60 -24.76 5.86
C ALA A 707 26.36 -25.87 6.89
N TYR A 708 25.10 -26.20 7.17
CA TYR A 708 24.73 -27.19 8.19
C TYR A 708 24.34 -28.56 7.61
N GLU A 709 24.34 -28.72 6.28
CA GLU A 709 23.93 -29.96 5.63
C GLU A 709 24.73 -31.17 6.14
N GLU A 710 26.06 -31.09 6.06
CA GLU A 710 26.95 -32.19 6.48
C GLU A 710 26.80 -32.51 7.97
N THR A 711 26.68 -31.49 8.83
CA THR A 711 26.51 -31.69 10.27
C THR A 711 25.23 -32.46 10.59
N LEU A 712 24.11 -32.10 9.96
CA LEU A 712 22.80 -32.70 10.26
C LEU A 712 22.68 -34.11 9.65
N TRP A 713 23.27 -34.36 8.48
CA TRP A 713 23.31 -35.71 7.89
C TRP A 713 24.19 -36.68 8.69
N ASN A 714 25.27 -36.17 9.30
CA ASN A 714 26.20 -36.95 10.11
C ASN A 714 25.92 -36.84 11.61
N ALA A 715 24.73 -36.38 12.00
CA ALA A 715 24.35 -36.20 13.39
C ALA A 715 24.56 -37.50 14.21
N PRO A 716 25.35 -37.46 15.29
CA PRO A 716 25.64 -38.65 16.07
C PRO A 716 24.41 -39.08 16.89
N LEU A 717 24.04 -40.36 16.80
CA LEU A 717 23.08 -40.97 17.71
C LEU A 717 23.81 -41.45 18.97
N THR A 718 23.35 -41.03 20.15
CA THR A 718 23.87 -41.53 21.44
C THR A 718 23.20 -42.87 21.79
N GLY A 719 23.95 -43.98 21.74
CA GLY A 719 23.45 -45.34 22.08
C GLY A 719 24.21 -46.47 21.36
N HIS A 720 23.88 -47.74 21.66
CA HIS A 720 24.59 -48.94 21.17
C HIS A 720 24.53 -49.22 19.66
N ASN A 721 23.78 -48.42 18.89
CA ASN A 721 23.75 -48.46 17.42
C ASN A 721 24.09 -47.08 16.85
N SER A 722 25.38 -46.75 16.84
CA SER A 722 25.97 -45.53 16.27
C SER A 722 25.93 -45.54 14.73
N GLN A 723 24.73 -45.60 14.14
CA GLN A 723 24.51 -45.37 12.70
C GLN A 723 23.94 -43.97 12.47
N ALA A 724 24.27 -43.34 11.34
CA ALA A 724 23.69 -42.05 10.95
C ALA A 724 22.16 -42.16 10.76
N ILE A 725 21.45 -41.04 10.97
CA ILE A 725 19.99 -40.97 10.85
C ILE A 725 19.59 -41.16 9.38
N LYS A 726 18.95 -42.30 9.07
CA LYS A 726 18.56 -42.66 7.69
C LYS A 726 17.26 -42.00 7.20
N ASN A 727 16.53 -41.30 8.06
CA ASN A 727 15.26 -40.66 7.68
C ASN A 727 15.51 -39.27 7.08
N ASN A 728 15.52 -39.21 5.74
CA ASN A 728 15.77 -37.97 5.00
C ASN A 728 14.83 -36.82 5.41
N ARG A 729 13.56 -37.10 5.73
CA ARG A 729 12.61 -36.05 6.09
C ARG A 729 12.95 -35.40 7.42
N LEU A 730 13.36 -36.19 8.41
CA LEU A 730 13.78 -35.67 9.71
C LEU A 730 14.99 -34.74 9.55
N VAL A 731 16.02 -35.19 8.83
CA VAL A 731 17.24 -34.41 8.60
C VAL A 731 16.91 -33.10 7.88
N LEU A 732 16.15 -33.14 6.79
CA LEU A 732 15.78 -31.95 6.02
C LEU A 732 14.95 -30.95 6.83
N ASN A 733 14.01 -31.42 7.66
CA ASN A 733 13.20 -30.53 8.50
C ASN A 733 14.07 -29.80 9.55
N HIS A 734 14.99 -30.52 10.20
CA HIS A 734 15.88 -29.92 11.21
C HIS A 734 16.94 -29.03 10.54
N LEU A 735 17.37 -29.36 9.33
CA LEU A 735 18.24 -28.51 8.52
C LEU A 735 17.58 -27.18 8.18
N GLN A 736 16.31 -27.19 7.74
CA GLN A 736 15.54 -25.96 7.51
C GLN A 736 15.41 -25.11 8.78
N LEU A 737 15.18 -25.74 9.93
CA LEU A 737 15.13 -25.04 11.22
C LEU A 737 16.48 -24.37 11.54
N MET A 738 17.58 -25.11 11.42
CA MET A 738 18.90 -24.58 11.73
C MET A 738 19.31 -23.46 10.76
N ALA A 739 19.02 -23.62 9.47
CA ALA A 739 19.22 -22.58 8.46
C ALA A 739 18.44 -21.31 8.79
N ALA A 740 17.20 -21.43 9.28
CA ALA A 740 16.42 -20.28 9.73
C ALA A 740 17.03 -19.59 10.97
N VAL A 741 17.51 -20.36 11.96
CA VAL A 741 18.20 -19.82 13.14
C VAL A 741 19.49 -19.09 12.75
N ALA A 742 20.24 -19.61 11.77
CA ALA A 742 21.46 -19.00 11.27
C ALA A 742 21.24 -17.63 10.58
N THR A 743 20.00 -17.29 10.21
CA THR A 743 19.67 -15.96 9.66
C THR A 743 19.51 -14.88 10.72
N LEU A 744 19.32 -15.23 11.99
CA LEU A 744 19.02 -14.25 13.04
C LEU A 744 20.11 -13.16 13.22
N PRO A 745 21.42 -13.44 13.14
CA PRO A 745 22.44 -12.40 13.22
C PRO A 745 22.35 -11.35 12.11
N MET A 746 21.79 -11.70 10.94
CA MET A 746 21.55 -10.74 9.85
C MET A 746 20.45 -9.73 10.24
N ILE A 747 19.43 -10.20 10.97
CA ILE A 747 18.29 -9.36 11.37
C ILE A 747 18.65 -8.51 12.58
N PHE A 748 19.24 -9.11 13.61
CA PHE A 748 19.47 -8.47 14.91
C PHE A 748 20.87 -7.86 15.02
N GLY A 749 21.87 -8.38 14.30
CA GLY A 749 23.26 -8.00 14.42
C GLY A 749 24.07 -8.96 15.31
N LYS A 750 25.33 -9.19 14.94
CA LYS A 750 26.26 -10.10 15.65
C LYS A 750 26.57 -9.68 17.09
N GLN A 751 26.37 -8.42 17.41
CA GLN A 751 26.53 -7.90 18.78
C GLN A 751 25.43 -8.39 19.72
N TYR A 752 24.27 -8.79 19.20
CA TYR A 752 23.17 -9.35 20.00
C TYR A 752 23.07 -10.86 19.89
N ILE A 753 23.46 -11.44 18.75
CA ILE A 753 23.45 -12.89 18.51
C ILE A 753 24.86 -13.32 18.11
N SER A 754 25.55 -13.94 19.07
CA SER A 754 26.94 -14.39 18.90
C SER A 754 27.03 -15.78 18.27
N ASP A 755 28.19 -16.12 17.72
CA ASP A 755 28.45 -17.44 17.15
C ASP A 755 28.33 -18.56 18.22
N ALA A 756 28.65 -18.26 19.48
CA ALA A 756 28.47 -19.20 20.60
C ALA A 756 26.99 -19.50 20.90
N MET A 757 26.11 -18.51 20.76
CA MET A 757 24.66 -18.72 20.88
C MET A 757 24.17 -19.63 19.74
N LEU A 758 24.67 -19.43 18.51
CA LEU A 758 24.33 -20.27 17.37
C LEU A 758 24.80 -21.72 17.56
N GLN A 759 26.02 -21.94 18.07
CA GLN A 759 26.52 -23.28 18.40
C GLN A 759 25.66 -23.99 19.47
N THR A 760 25.16 -23.23 20.45
CA THR A 760 24.23 -23.76 21.44
C THR A 760 22.90 -24.16 20.81
N CYS A 761 22.39 -23.36 19.87
CA CYS A 761 21.17 -23.69 19.12
C CYS A 761 21.38 -24.91 18.23
N GLU A 762 22.52 -25.02 17.55
CA GLU A 762 22.88 -26.17 16.72
C GLU A 762 22.89 -27.47 17.54
N THR A 763 23.50 -27.43 18.74
CA THR A 763 23.51 -28.57 19.66
C THR A 763 22.10 -28.99 20.05
N GLU A 764 21.22 -28.04 20.41
CA GLU A 764 19.83 -28.31 20.75
C GLU A 764 19.05 -28.88 19.54
N VAL A 765 19.26 -28.36 18.33
CA VAL A 765 18.61 -28.88 17.11
C VAL A 765 19.05 -30.32 16.81
N LEU A 766 20.33 -30.66 17.04
CA LEU A 766 20.81 -32.04 16.93
C LEU A 766 20.16 -32.95 17.98
N THR A 767 19.95 -32.46 19.20
CA THR A 767 19.18 -33.18 20.23
C THR A 767 17.74 -33.41 19.80
N MET A 768 17.04 -32.38 19.29
CA MET A 768 15.68 -32.51 18.77
C MET A 768 15.59 -33.58 17.67
N LEU A 769 16.56 -33.59 16.75
CA LEU A 769 16.64 -34.56 15.67
C LEU A 769 16.82 -36.00 16.20
N ALA A 770 17.74 -36.20 17.14
CA ALA A 770 18.00 -37.50 17.74
C ALA A 770 16.80 -38.03 18.55
N GLU A 771 16.17 -37.17 19.35
CA GLU A 771 14.97 -37.51 20.14
C GLU A 771 13.81 -37.89 19.21
N ARG A 772 13.58 -37.11 18.14
CA ARG A 772 12.52 -37.41 17.18
C ARG A 772 12.80 -38.72 16.42
N HIS A 773 14.05 -38.98 16.04
CA HIS A 773 14.44 -40.24 15.43
C HIS A 773 14.15 -41.43 16.35
N LYS A 774 14.56 -41.34 17.63
CA LYS A 774 14.29 -42.37 18.63
C LYS A 774 12.80 -42.59 18.82
N ARG A 775 12.00 -41.52 18.87
CA ARG A 775 10.53 -41.62 19.05
C ARG A 775 9.82 -42.28 17.86
N ILE A 776 10.35 -42.13 16.65
CA ILE A 776 9.82 -42.81 15.45
C ILE A 776 10.33 -44.25 15.35
N ALA A 777 11.56 -44.50 15.81
CA ALA A 777 12.19 -45.82 15.79
C ALA A 777 11.79 -46.72 16.96
N GLY A 778 11.23 -46.15 18.04
CA GLY A 778 10.73 -46.90 19.19
C GLY A 778 9.71 -47.94 18.73
N ASP A 779 9.89 -49.17 19.20
CA ASP A 779 8.95 -50.24 18.93
C ASP A 779 7.55 -49.86 19.46
N ASN A 780 6.50 -50.47 18.91
CA ASN A 780 5.14 -50.28 19.40
C ASN A 780 5.13 -50.44 20.94
N PRO A 781 4.43 -49.58 21.73
CA PRO A 781 4.37 -49.73 23.19
C PRO A 781 4.05 -51.15 23.67
N ILE A 782 3.28 -51.91 22.87
CA ILE A 782 2.96 -53.33 23.11
C ILE A 782 4.22 -54.23 23.04
N ILE A 783 5.17 -53.92 22.17
CA ILE A 783 6.44 -54.63 22.01
C ILE A 783 7.41 -54.27 23.13
N GLU A 784 7.49 -52.99 23.54
CA GLU A 784 8.26 -52.60 24.73
C GLU A 784 7.71 -53.29 25.99
N GLU A 785 6.40 -53.24 26.23
CA GLU A 785 5.74 -53.93 27.34
C GLU A 785 5.94 -55.46 27.26
N PHE A 786 5.88 -56.04 26.06
CA PHE A 786 6.18 -57.45 25.84
C PHE A 786 7.60 -57.81 26.28
N TRP A 787 8.61 -57.03 25.87
CA TRP A 787 10.00 -57.30 26.22
C TRP A 787 10.31 -57.00 27.68
N GLU A 788 9.76 -55.94 28.26
CA GLU A 788 9.89 -55.65 29.70
C GLU A 788 9.27 -56.78 30.54
N THR A 789 8.07 -57.24 30.17
CA THR A 789 7.40 -58.36 30.84
C THR A 789 8.17 -59.67 30.65
N TYR A 790 8.67 -59.91 29.43
CA TYR A 790 9.53 -61.06 29.14
C TYR A 790 10.79 -61.05 30.00
N HIS A 791 11.53 -59.95 30.05
CA HIS A 791 12.74 -59.82 30.86
C HIS A 791 12.43 -59.96 32.34
N TYR A 792 11.36 -59.34 32.84
CA TYR A 792 10.95 -59.44 34.24
C TYR A 792 10.66 -60.88 34.68
N ILE A 793 9.90 -61.64 33.88
CA ILE A 793 9.58 -63.03 34.20
C ILE A 793 10.79 -63.95 33.98
N ASN A 794 11.57 -63.70 32.92
CA ASN A 794 12.70 -64.55 32.57
C ASN A 794 13.91 -64.36 33.49
N ASP A 795 14.12 -63.17 34.08
CA ASP A 795 15.25 -62.92 35.00
C ASP A 795 15.10 -63.63 36.36
N GLN A 796 13.89 -64.03 36.76
CA GLN A 796 13.70 -64.72 38.04
C GLN A 796 14.11 -66.19 38.00
N GLU A 797 13.78 -66.93 36.92
CA GLU A 797 14.05 -68.38 36.83
C GLU A 797 14.41 -68.89 35.42
N ASN A 798 14.65 -68.02 34.43
CA ASN A 798 14.99 -68.35 33.03
C ASN A 798 14.01 -69.34 32.36
N GLN A 799 12.71 -69.19 32.63
CA GLN A 799 11.66 -70.14 32.23
C GLN A 799 11.12 -69.90 30.81
N LEU A 800 11.38 -68.74 30.21
CA LEU A 800 10.74 -68.28 28.97
C LEU A 800 11.63 -68.36 27.73
N ASN A 801 12.96 -68.46 27.88
CA ASN A 801 13.85 -68.72 26.74
C ASN A 801 14.00 -70.23 26.48
N HIS A 802 13.34 -70.74 25.45
CA HIS A 802 13.41 -72.14 25.02
C HIS A 802 14.50 -72.42 23.98
N SER A 803 15.42 -71.47 23.76
CA SER A 803 16.52 -71.65 22.81
C SER A 803 17.51 -72.70 23.31
N ASN A 804 17.96 -73.59 22.42
CA ASN A 804 19.08 -74.50 22.69
C ASN A 804 20.45 -73.78 22.70
N SER A 805 20.47 -72.47 22.43
CA SER A 805 21.63 -71.59 22.46
C SER A 805 21.21 -70.23 23.06
N PRO A 806 20.96 -70.19 24.38
CA PRO A 806 20.34 -69.05 25.05
C PRO A 806 21.24 -67.79 25.11
N ASP A 807 22.54 -67.96 24.90
CA ASP A 807 23.51 -66.85 24.88
C ASP A 807 23.49 -66.07 23.55
N THR A 808 22.90 -66.63 22.50
CA THR A 808 22.87 -66.02 21.15
C THR A 808 21.46 -65.78 20.64
N ASP A 809 20.50 -66.62 21.02
CA ASP A 809 19.15 -66.60 20.50
C ASP A 809 18.10 -66.66 21.61
N ILE A 810 16.97 -66.00 21.36
CA ILE A 810 15.79 -66.03 22.22
C ILE A 810 14.66 -66.74 21.47
N ALA A 811 14.19 -67.88 22.00
CA ALA A 811 13.06 -68.62 21.43
C ALA A 811 11.89 -68.66 22.43
N ILE A 812 10.79 -67.97 22.10
CA ILE A 812 9.67 -67.76 23.01
C ILE A 812 8.46 -68.58 22.55
N ASN A 813 7.88 -69.36 23.46
CA ASN A 813 6.59 -70.00 23.25
C ASN A 813 5.48 -69.05 23.72
N ILE A 814 4.74 -68.46 22.77
CA ILE A 814 3.73 -67.43 23.06
C ILE A 814 2.63 -67.92 24.03
N PRO A 815 2.01 -69.11 23.86
CA PRO A 815 1.07 -69.65 24.85
C PRO A 815 1.64 -69.75 26.27
N HIS A 816 2.87 -70.25 26.41
CA HIS A 816 3.53 -70.40 27.72
C HIS A 816 3.81 -69.03 28.36
N PHE A 817 4.28 -68.06 27.58
CA PHE A 817 4.45 -66.68 28.02
C PHE A 817 3.14 -66.07 28.54
N MET A 818 2.04 -66.27 27.81
CA MET A 818 0.73 -65.74 28.21
C MET A 818 0.17 -66.38 29.49
N ASP A 819 0.46 -67.67 29.74
CA ASP A 819 0.03 -68.33 30.97
C ASP A 819 0.80 -67.82 32.18
N LEU A 820 2.11 -67.57 32.04
CA LEU A 820 2.94 -66.99 33.12
C LEU A 820 2.60 -65.53 33.43
N CYS A 821 2.16 -64.75 32.45
CA CYS A 821 1.65 -63.39 32.68
C CYS A 821 0.28 -63.34 33.39
N ARG A 822 -0.43 -64.48 33.50
CA ARG A 822 -1.76 -64.57 34.14
C ARG A 822 -1.72 -65.04 35.60
N THR A 823 -0.61 -65.63 36.01
CA THR A 823 -0.28 -66.01 37.39
C THR A 823 0.39 -64.87 38.12
#